data_AF-A0AAE3JJF8-F1
#
_entry.id   AF-A0AAE3JJF8-F1
#
_cell.length_a   1.000
_cell.length_b   1.000
_cell.length_c   1.000
_cell.angle_alpha   90.00
_cell.angle_beta   90.00
_cell.angle_gamma   90.00
#
_symmetry.space_group_name_H-M   'P 1'
#
loop_
_entity.id
_entity.type
_entity.pdbx_description
1 polymer ?
#
loop_
_entity_poly.entity_id
_entity_poly.type
_entity_poly.pdbx_seq_one_letter_code
_entity_poly.pdbx_strand_id
1 'polypeptide(L)'
;MTFREALKEGFVFFDGSMGALLQGMQAEGRCPEGWKLPEELNLSNPDIIEAVHEEYLAAGANVVLTNTFGGTRCKLDEAGLAVEETVSAAVAAARRAAARHPGSFVALDIGPTGKLLEPMGTFSFDEAYEAFAEQVRAGAAAGADLALIETMSDPYEMKAAILAVKEHSDLPVVASATFQDNNRTLSGADPAAVAAMMEGLGADAVGFNCGGDLEHARELAREFVRWSSLPVFMEPNAGLPTVENGRTVFKVGPEEFAQTLKQGAMDGVRLLGGCCGTTPAHIAAMTRACRGLQPLPVPDKRNVLVTSWSGALELGKGPLIVGERINPTGKKKFREALLDNDMNYVLNEGKRQLDAGAHILDVNVGLPGIDEADMMIRAVRELQRTFPAPLQIDSSEPEVLEKALRYYNGKALVNSVNGKQAVMDAVFPVVKKYGGVLVALALDEDGIPDTAEGRLRVARKIVEKAEAMGIDRKNIIVDTLTMTVSSQQKEAMETVRAIPMVKKELGVATILGVSNISFGLPQRDVINSVFFGAALNAGLDACIINPLSEPMMAVWRSHRALFGLDENCLEYIGTYSAAAPVSMAGAGNGVPGPARSEGGAAGPDTAGAPKNSDRIEEMKDVIISGMRDLSKPLAEELLQKYAPVEIIDRCIVPALDAVGKDYEKGKKFLPQLLLSADTVSRAFEAIKEHLEKTGAKTEPKGSIVIATVHGDIHDIGKNIVKAMLENYGYAVLDLGKDVPPEQVVQAVKDEKPGIVGLSALMTTTVANMEKTIRMIREQNLPVKIMVGGAVLTPEYAERIGADFYGKDAMASVAIARGVFGK
;
A
#
# COMPACT_ATOMS: atom_id res chain seq x y z
N MET A 1 0.83 -28.46 22.96
CA MET A 1 0.30 -27.96 21.68
C MET A 1 1.00 -26.65 21.39
N THR A 2 1.54 -26.49 20.19
CA THR A 2 2.08 -25.22 19.68
C THR A 2 0.96 -24.39 19.05
N PHE A 3 1.15 -23.07 18.91
CA PHE A 3 0.14 -22.22 18.27
C PHE A 3 -0.15 -22.66 16.81
N ARG A 4 0.87 -23.10 16.06
CA ARG A 4 0.70 -23.62 14.69
C ARG A 4 -0.13 -24.91 14.62
N GLU A 5 -0.12 -25.72 15.68
CA GLU A 5 -1.02 -26.87 15.81
C GLU A 5 -2.45 -26.41 16.11
N ALA A 6 -2.62 -25.42 17.01
CA ALA A 6 -3.92 -24.85 17.35
C ALA A 6 -4.67 -24.29 16.12
N LEU A 7 -3.95 -23.62 15.20
CA LEU A 7 -4.50 -23.12 13.94
C LEU A 7 -5.14 -24.22 13.06
N LYS A 8 -4.67 -25.47 13.18
CA LYS A 8 -5.17 -26.61 12.40
C LYS A 8 -6.36 -27.29 13.05
N GLU A 9 -6.39 -27.34 14.38
CA GLU A 9 -7.32 -28.19 15.14
C GLU A 9 -8.68 -27.55 15.45
N GLY A 10 -8.75 -26.22 15.62
CA GLY A 10 -9.98 -25.58 16.10
C GLY A 10 -10.05 -24.10 15.77
N PHE A 11 -11.05 -23.41 16.34
CA PHE A 11 -11.06 -21.94 16.38
C PHE A 11 -10.06 -21.47 17.44
N VAL A 12 -9.44 -20.32 17.18
CA VAL A 12 -8.59 -19.64 18.15
C VAL A 12 -9.32 -18.37 18.60
N PHE A 13 -9.45 -18.19 19.90
CA PHE A 13 -10.17 -17.07 20.50
C PHE A 13 -9.19 -16.13 21.20
N PHE A 14 -9.07 -14.94 20.63
CA PHE A 14 -8.28 -13.85 21.20
C PHE A 14 -9.11 -13.11 22.25
N ASP A 15 -8.43 -12.30 23.04
CA ASP A 15 -9.05 -11.47 24.07
C ASP A 15 -9.71 -10.21 23.47
N GLY A 16 -10.01 -9.24 24.33
CA GLY A 16 -10.66 -7.99 23.97
C GLY A 16 -9.76 -6.78 24.25
N SER A 17 -10.34 -5.59 24.24
CA SER A 17 -9.58 -4.35 24.46
C SER A 17 -8.85 -4.31 25.82
N MET A 18 -7.54 -4.05 25.79
CA MET A 18 -6.76 -3.69 26.98
C MET A 18 -7.00 -2.22 27.38
N GLY A 19 -6.74 -1.29 26.48
CA GLY A 19 -6.79 0.15 26.78
C GLY A 19 -8.17 0.66 27.21
N ALA A 20 -9.25 0.26 26.51
CA ALA A 20 -10.60 0.70 26.88
C ALA A 20 -11.05 0.10 28.22
N LEU A 21 -10.63 -1.14 28.53
CA LEU A 21 -10.95 -1.79 29.79
C LEU A 21 -10.23 -1.12 30.97
N LEU A 22 -8.95 -0.79 30.83
CA LEU A 22 -8.18 -0.06 31.84
C LEU A 22 -8.82 1.30 32.17
N GLN A 23 -9.32 2.02 31.17
CA GLN A 23 -10.04 3.28 31.36
C GLN A 23 -11.38 3.10 32.07
N GLY A 24 -12.13 2.05 31.72
CA GLY A 24 -13.34 1.65 32.43
C GLY A 24 -13.04 1.36 33.91
N MET A 25 -12.01 0.57 34.16
CA MET A 25 -11.52 0.25 35.52
C MET A 25 -11.07 1.50 36.27
N GLN A 26 -10.45 2.48 35.60
CA GLN A 26 -10.10 3.76 36.22
C GLN A 26 -11.35 4.52 36.66
N ALA A 27 -12.38 4.58 35.82
CA ALA A 27 -13.66 5.21 36.18
C ALA A 27 -14.38 4.50 37.34
N GLU A 28 -14.10 3.21 37.53
CA GLU A 28 -14.57 2.40 38.67
C GLU A 28 -13.67 2.48 39.92
N GLY A 29 -12.53 3.17 39.84
CA GLY A 29 -11.55 3.26 40.93
C GLY A 29 -10.70 2.00 41.13
N ARG A 30 -10.67 1.10 40.14
CA ARG A 30 -9.87 -0.15 40.13
C ARG A 30 -8.52 -0.02 39.42
N CYS A 31 -8.31 1.08 38.69
CA CYS A 31 -7.04 1.42 38.03
C CYS A 31 -6.62 2.84 38.45
N PRO A 32 -5.33 3.10 38.71
CA PRO A 32 -4.86 4.45 39.04
C PRO A 32 -5.09 5.44 37.89
N GLU A 33 -5.20 6.72 38.24
CA GLU A 33 -5.22 7.82 37.28
C GLU A 33 -3.79 8.28 36.95
N GLY A 34 -3.63 9.05 35.88
CA GLY A 34 -2.41 9.82 35.60
C GLY A 34 -1.33 9.11 34.77
N TRP A 35 -1.58 7.87 34.32
CA TRP A 35 -0.76 7.24 33.27
C TRP A 35 -1.04 7.89 31.91
N LYS A 36 -0.03 8.02 31.05
CA LYS A 36 -0.17 8.58 29.69
C LYS A 36 -0.30 7.48 28.64
N LEU A 37 0.49 6.41 28.82
CA LEU A 37 0.45 5.20 28.00
C LEU A 37 -0.01 4.01 28.86
N PRO A 38 -0.90 3.14 28.35
CA PRO A 38 -1.24 1.89 29.03
C PRO A 38 -0.01 1.06 29.43
N GLU A 39 1.05 1.11 28.62
CA GLU A 39 2.29 0.37 28.82
C GLU A 39 3.02 0.76 30.12
N GLU A 40 2.79 1.97 30.67
CA GLU A 40 3.35 2.39 31.96
C GLU A 40 2.92 1.46 33.09
N LEU A 41 1.68 0.95 33.02
CA LEU A 41 1.09 0.07 34.03
C LEU A 41 1.77 -1.30 34.09
N ASN A 42 2.53 -1.69 33.05
CA ASN A 42 3.34 -2.91 33.11
C ASN A 42 4.40 -2.85 34.22
N LEU A 43 4.91 -1.65 34.51
CA LEU A 43 5.94 -1.42 35.51
C LEU A 43 5.35 -0.95 36.84
N SER A 44 4.41 0.01 36.79
CA SER A 44 3.85 0.62 38.00
C SER A 44 2.78 -0.26 38.67
N ASN A 45 2.01 -1.02 37.89
CA ASN A 45 0.85 -1.77 38.36
C ASN A 45 0.67 -3.13 37.65
N PRO A 46 1.70 -4.00 37.62
CA PRO A 46 1.66 -5.26 36.87
C PRO A 46 0.55 -6.21 37.30
N ASP A 47 0.09 -6.15 38.56
CA ASP A 47 -1.00 -6.98 39.08
C ASP A 47 -2.35 -6.63 38.42
N ILE A 48 -2.55 -5.37 38.02
CA ILE A 48 -3.76 -4.94 37.30
C ILE A 48 -3.77 -5.53 35.89
N ILE A 49 -2.62 -5.48 35.21
CA ILE A 49 -2.45 -6.06 33.87
C ILE A 49 -2.68 -7.58 33.92
N GLU A 50 -2.09 -8.26 34.90
CA GLU A 50 -2.32 -9.69 35.13
C GLU A 50 -3.81 -10.01 35.37
N ALA A 51 -4.50 -9.20 36.18
CA ALA A 51 -5.92 -9.40 36.46
C ALA A 51 -6.79 -9.23 35.19
N VAL A 52 -6.47 -8.27 34.31
CA VAL A 52 -7.16 -8.12 33.03
C VAL A 52 -7.01 -9.35 32.15
N HIS A 53 -5.80 -9.89 32.02
CA HIS A 53 -5.57 -11.13 31.26
C HIS A 53 -6.35 -12.31 31.86
N GLU A 54 -6.37 -12.43 33.19
CA GLU A 54 -7.16 -13.46 33.89
C GLU A 54 -8.66 -13.34 33.60
N GLU A 55 -9.22 -12.12 33.57
CA GLU A 55 -10.63 -11.89 33.23
C GLU A 55 -10.97 -12.37 31.80
N TYR A 56 -10.09 -12.11 30.83
CA TYR A 56 -10.30 -12.54 29.44
C TYR A 56 -10.13 -14.06 29.25
N LEU A 57 -9.14 -14.66 29.90
CA LEU A 57 -8.95 -16.12 29.91
C LEU A 57 -10.16 -16.83 30.54
N ALA A 58 -10.67 -16.31 31.66
CA ALA A 58 -11.89 -16.82 32.29
C ALA A 58 -13.14 -16.65 31.42
N ALA A 59 -13.18 -15.62 30.56
CA ALA A 59 -14.22 -15.42 29.56
C ALA A 59 -14.13 -16.39 28.36
N GLY A 60 -13.04 -17.16 28.26
CA GLY A 60 -12.86 -18.21 27.26
C GLY A 60 -11.95 -17.84 26.09
N ALA A 61 -11.22 -16.73 26.16
CA ALA A 61 -10.07 -16.52 25.28
C ALA A 61 -9.01 -17.59 25.57
N ASN A 62 -8.29 -18.02 24.54
CA ASN A 62 -7.11 -18.88 24.65
C ASN A 62 -5.84 -18.21 24.11
N VAL A 63 -5.94 -16.98 23.61
CA VAL A 63 -4.80 -16.09 23.33
C VAL A 63 -5.05 -14.78 24.07
N VAL A 64 -4.06 -14.33 24.83
CA VAL A 64 -4.05 -12.97 25.42
C VAL A 64 -2.97 -12.13 24.77
N LEU A 65 -3.30 -10.87 24.50
CA LEU A 65 -2.41 -9.89 23.91
C LEU A 65 -1.62 -9.18 25.01
N THR A 66 -0.29 -9.18 24.95
CA THR A 66 0.50 -8.42 25.93
C THR A 66 0.16 -6.94 25.85
N ASN A 67 0.19 -6.21 26.96
CA ASN A 67 -0.02 -4.76 26.97
C ASN A 67 1.20 -4.04 26.37
N THR A 68 1.39 -4.17 25.06
CA THR A 68 2.58 -3.71 24.31
C THR A 68 2.25 -3.13 22.93
N PHE A 69 0.98 -2.78 22.67
CA PHE A 69 0.56 -2.13 21.42
C PHE A 69 1.46 -0.95 21.02
N GLY A 70 1.81 -0.10 21.98
CA GLY A 70 2.74 1.02 21.86
C GLY A 70 4.17 0.71 22.28
N GLY A 71 4.57 -0.56 22.36
CA GLY A 71 5.83 -1.03 22.94
C GLY A 71 7.11 -0.78 22.14
N THR A 72 7.09 0.11 21.15
CA THR A 72 8.28 0.51 20.39
C THR A 72 8.92 1.76 20.99
N ARG A 73 10.23 1.95 20.75
CA ARG A 73 10.94 3.18 21.17
C ARG A 73 10.22 4.47 20.72
N CYS A 74 9.56 4.43 19.57
CA CYS A 74 8.86 5.57 18.97
C CYS A 74 7.79 6.18 19.88
N LYS A 75 7.16 5.38 20.75
CA LYS A 75 6.16 5.82 21.73
C LYS A 75 6.71 5.82 23.15
N LEU A 76 7.50 4.80 23.52
CA LEU A 76 8.01 4.66 24.88
C LEU A 76 9.01 5.74 25.28
N ASP A 77 9.83 6.25 24.35
CA ASP A 77 10.76 7.35 24.63
C ASP A 77 10.04 8.63 25.08
N GLU A 78 8.83 8.88 24.55
CA GLU A 78 8.00 10.05 24.91
C GLU A 78 7.49 9.95 26.36
N ALA A 79 7.38 8.73 26.90
CA ALA A 79 7.03 8.45 28.29
C ALA A 79 8.26 8.20 29.19
N GLY A 80 9.47 8.24 28.65
CA GLY A 80 10.70 7.96 29.39
C GLY A 80 10.86 6.50 29.83
N LEU A 81 10.29 5.56 29.06
CA LEU A 81 10.29 4.13 29.34
C LEU A 81 11.27 3.38 28.43
N ALA A 82 12.00 2.40 28.98
CA ALA A 82 12.85 1.52 28.20
C ALA A 82 12.04 0.39 27.55
N VAL A 83 12.32 0.06 26.28
CA VAL A 83 11.63 -1.00 25.52
C VAL A 83 11.78 -2.36 26.20
N GLU A 84 13.02 -2.76 26.50
CA GLU A 84 13.31 -4.09 27.07
C GLU A 84 12.59 -4.33 28.40
N GLU A 85 12.64 -3.36 29.32
CA GLU A 85 12.03 -3.46 30.65
C GLU A 85 10.50 -3.51 30.55
N THR A 86 9.90 -2.57 29.80
CA THR A 86 8.45 -2.45 29.65
C THR A 86 7.84 -3.69 28.98
N VAL A 87 8.43 -4.15 27.86
CA VAL A 87 7.94 -5.31 27.11
C VAL A 87 8.11 -6.59 27.91
N SER A 88 9.27 -6.77 28.59
CA SER A 88 9.50 -7.95 29.42
C SER A 88 8.52 -8.04 30.60
N ALA A 89 8.22 -6.91 31.24
CA ALA A 89 7.24 -6.86 32.32
C ALA A 89 5.82 -7.21 31.84
N ALA A 90 5.42 -6.72 30.66
CA ALA A 90 4.14 -7.03 30.05
C ALA A 90 3.98 -8.53 29.75
N VAL A 91 4.99 -9.13 29.11
CA VAL A 91 5.01 -10.58 28.81
C VAL A 91 4.98 -11.38 30.11
N ALA A 92 5.73 -10.97 31.13
CA ALA A 92 5.74 -11.65 32.42
C ALA A 92 4.36 -11.62 33.11
N ALA A 93 3.63 -10.49 33.04
CA ALA A 93 2.27 -10.38 33.59
C ALA A 93 1.29 -11.32 32.85
N ALA A 94 1.29 -11.30 31.52
CA ALA A 94 0.48 -12.20 30.71
C ALA A 94 0.81 -13.67 30.96
N ARG A 95 2.09 -14.01 31.14
CA ARG A 95 2.54 -15.38 31.47
C ARG A 95 2.06 -15.86 32.84
N ARG A 96 2.02 -14.99 33.85
CA ARG A 96 1.48 -15.35 35.18
C ARG A 96 0.00 -15.68 35.12
N ALA A 97 -0.79 -14.91 34.35
CA ALA A 97 -2.20 -15.22 34.10
C ALA A 97 -2.35 -16.53 33.30
N ALA A 98 -1.64 -16.68 32.19
CA ALA A 98 -1.69 -17.87 31.34
C ALA A 98 -1.28 -19.16 32.08
N ALA A 99 -0.38 -19.09 33.06
CA ALA A 99 0.00 -20.24 33.89
C ALA A 99 -1.17 -20.82 34.70
N ARG A 100 -2.22 -20.04 34.97
CA ARG A 100 -3.46 -20.51 35.63
C ARG A 100 -4.47 -21.12 34.65
N HIS A 101 -4.25 -20.94 33.35
CA HIS A 101 -5.11 -21.42 32.26
C HIS A 101 -4.30 -22.27 31.26
N PRO A 102 -4.01 -23.55 31.58
CA PRO A 102 -3.23 -24.41 30.71
C PRO A 102 -3.84 -24.54 29.31
N GLY A 103 -3.01 -24.38 28.27
CA GLY A 103 -3.45 -24.42 26.88
C GLY A 103 -3.69 -23.04 26.26
N SER A 104 -3.52 -21.97 27.04
CA SER A 104 -3.53 -20.59 26.53
C SER A 104 -2.17 -20.13 26.03
N PHE A 105 -2.17 -19.15 25.13
CA PHE A 105 -0.99 -18.56 24.52
C PHE A 105 -0.87 -17.07 24.87
N VAL A 106 0.37 -16.58 24.96
CA VAL A 106 0.69 -15.17 25.14
C VAL A 106 1.21 -14.61 23.82
N ALA A 107 0.46 -13.70 23.20
CA ALA A 107 0.87 -13.02 21.98
C ALA A 107 1.61 -11.72 22.33
N LEU A 108 2.82 -11.56 21.77
CA LEU A 108 3.48 -10.27 21.73
C LEU A 108 2.67 -9.36 20.80
N ASP A 109 1.96 -8.40 21.39
CA ASP A 109 1.19 -7.42 20.66
C ASP A 109 2.08 -6.29 20.14
N ILE A 110 2.05 -6.06 18.82
CA ILE A 110 2.86 -5.09 18.10
C ILE A 110 1.94 -4.20 17.27
N GLY A 111 1.68 -2.99 17.78
CA GLY A 111 0.97 -1.95 17.04
C GLY A 111 1.89 -1.10 16.14
N PRO A 112 1.33 -0.16 15.37
CA PRO A 112 2.12 0.73 14.52
C PRO A 112 2.99 1.69 15.35
N THR A 113 4.10 2.14 14.74
CA THR A 113 5.04 3.11 15.34
C THR A 113 4.41 4.47 15.61
N GLY A 114 3.32 4.80 14.91
CA GLY A 114 2.69 6.13 14.93
C GLY A 114 3.46 7.17 14.11
N LYS A 115 4.42 6.75 13.28
CA LYS A 115 5.15 7.61 12.34
C LYS A 115 4.71 7.31 10.90
N LEU A 116 4.69 8.33 10.05
CA LEU A 116 4.53 8.12 8.61
C LEU A 116 5.87 7.71 7.99
N LEU A 117 5.88 6.57 7.31
CA LEU A 117 7.06 6.11 6.58
C LEU A 117 7.30 6.95 5.32
N GLU A 118 8.57 7.06 4.90
CA GLU A 118 8.91 7.57 3.57
C GLU A 118 8.20 6.76 2.48
N PRO A 119 7.60 7.40 1.46
CA PRO A 119 7.68 8.83 1.12
C PRO A 119 6.63 9.73 1.78
N MET A 120 5.66 9.17 2.52
CA MET A 120 4.56 9.93 3.13
C MET A 120 5.00 10.78 4.32
N GLY A 121 6.04 10.35 5.02
CA GLY A 121 6.70 11.08 6.10
C GLY A 121 8.22 11.01 5.98
N THR A 122 8.89 11.21 7.11
CA THR A 122 10.37 11.25 7.20
C THR A 122 10.95 10.02 7.87
N PHE A 123 10.12 9.09 8.34
CA PHE A 123 10.59 7.91 9.04
C PHE A 123 10.96 6.84 8.01
N SER A 124 12.20 6.38 8.03
CA SER A 124 12.67 5.41 7.04
C SER A 124 12.16 4.00 7.34
N PHE A 125 12.15 3.15 6.31
CA PHE A 125 11.85 1.72 6.47
C PHE A 125 12.79 1.04 7.48
N ASP A 126 14.08 1.40 7.45
CA ASP A 126 15.09 0.80 8.31
C ASP A 126 14.92 1.24 9.78
N GLU A 127 14.53 2.50 10.02
CA GLU A 127 14.18 2.96 11.37
C GLU A 127 12.95 2.25 11.94
N ALA A 128 11.92 2.05 11.11
CA ALA A 128 10.74 1.27 11.51
C ALA A 128 11.10 -0.18 11.81
N TYR A 129 11.88 -0.83 10.92
CA TYR A 129 12.38 -2.18 11.12
C TYR A 129 13.15 -2.31 12.45
N GLU A 130 14.09 -1.40 12.74
CA GLU A 130 14.88 -1.47 13.98
C GLU A 130 14.05 -1.22 15.24
N ALA A 131 13.04 -0.34 15.17
CA ALA A 131 12.11 -0.12 16.28
C ALA A 131 11.30 -1.37 16.60
N PHE A 132 10.79 -2.08 15.58
CA PHE A 132 10.10 -3.35 15.76
C PHE A 132 11.06 -4.46 16.21
N ALA A 133 12.26 -4.53 15.65
CA ALA A 133 13.24 -5.54 15.98
C ALA A 133 13.63 -5.49 17.46
N GLU A 134 13.77 -4.30 18.04
CA GLU A 134 14.00 -4.14 19.48
C GLU A 134 12.87 -4.71 20.33
N GLN A 135 11.61 -4.36 20.02
CA GLN A 135 10.43 -4.88 20.71
C GLN A 135 10.33 -6.41 20.58
N VAL A 136 10.57 -6.95 19.39
CA VAL A 136 10.56 -8.39 19.11
C VAL A 136 11.60 -9.12 19.95
N ARG A 137 12.85 -8.64 19.98
CA ARG A 137 13.92 -9.27 20.77
C ARG A 137 13.54 -9.32 22.25
N ALA A 138 13.02 -8.23 22.80
CA ALA A 138 12.56 -8.16 24.19
C ALA A 138 11.42 -9.15 24.46
N GLY A 139 10.37 -9.14 23.64
CA GLY A 139 9.20 -10.00 23.83
C GLY A 139 9.49 -11.49 23.62
N ALA A 140 10.31 -11.83 22.63
CA ALA A 140 10.75 -13.21 22.39
C ALA A 140 11.63 -13.73 23.54
N ALA A 141 12.57 -12.91 24.04
CA ALA A 141 13.41 -13.28 25.17
C ALA A 141 12.63 -13.44 26.48
N ALA A 142 11.61 -12.61 26.69
CA ALA A 142 10.67 -12.73 27.81
C ALA A 142 9.70 -13.94 27.67
N GLY A 143 9.70 -14.56 26.50
CA GLY A 143 9.00 -15.81 26.22
C GLY A 143 7.56 -15.60 25.77
N ALA A 144 7.28 -14.76 24.77
CA ALA A 144 6.00 -14.81 24.04
C ALA A 144 5.84 -16.13 23.25
N ASP A 145 4.61 -16.55 22.94
CA ASP A 145 4.31 -17.76 22.13
C ASP A 145 4.12 -17.46 20.64
N LEU A 146 3.72 -16.24 20.33
CA LEU A 146 3.46 -15.73 18.98
C LEU A 146 3.63 -14.21 18.96
N ALA A 147 3.68 -13.62 17.77
CA ALA A 147 3.54 -12.18 17.56
C ALA A 147 2.20 -11.90 16.86
N LEU A 148 1.43 -10.96 17.40
CA LEU A 148 0.33 -10.32 16.70
C LEU A 148 0.84 -8.94 16.24
N ILE A 149 0.90 -8.73 14.93
CA ILE A 149 1.14 -7.42 14.34
C ILE A 149 -0.23 -6.86 13.97
N GLU A 150 -0.71 -5.85 14.66
CA GLU A 150 -2.08 -5.36 14.50
C GLU A 150 -2.20 -3.86 14.22
N THR A 151 -3.36 -3.47 13.70
CA THR A 151 -3.72 -2.07 13.40
C THR A 151 -2.75 -1.37 12.45
N MET A 152 -2.05 -2.12 11.60
CA MET A 152 -1.18 -1.52 10.59
C MET A 152 -2.02 -0.83 9.52
N SER A 153 -1.74 0.46 9.31
CA SER A 153 -2.44 1.30 8.33
C SER A 153 -1.65 1.50 7.04
N ASP A 154 -0.39 1.05 7.02
CA ASP A 154 0.51 1.06 5.89
C ASP A 154 1.13 -0.34 5.67
N PRO A 155 0.95 -0.98 4.50
CA PRO A 155 1.60 -2.25 4.19
C PRO A 155 3.13 -2.20 4.28
N TYR A 156 3.76 -1.04 4.08
CA TYR A 156 5.22 -0.96 4.15
C TYR A 156 5.73 -1.07 5.60
N GLU A 157 5.02 -0.44 6.54
CA GLU A 157 5.27 -0.58 7.97
C GLU A 157 4.97 -2.01 8.45
N MET A 158 3.86 -2.60 7.99
CA MET A 158 3.54 -4.01 8.21
C MET A 158 4.68 -4.93 7.74
N LYS A 159 5.24 -4.67 6.55
CA LYS A 159 6.38 -5.44 6.03
C LYS A 159 7.61 -5.32 6.93
N ALA A 160 7.95 -4.12 7.39
CA ALA A 160 9.06 -3.92 8.32
C ALA A 160 8.85 -4.73 9.62
N ALA A 161 7.64 -4.73 10.18
CA ALA A 161 7.29 -5.49 11.38
C ALA A 161 7.38 -7.01 11.16
N ILE A 162 6.82 -7.54 10.05
CA ILE A 162 6.88 -8.98 9.75
C ILE A 162 8.35 -9.41 9.59
N LEU A 163 9.16 -8.66 8.84
CA LEU A 163 10.57 -8.96 8.68
C LEU A 163 11.31 -8.92 10.02
N ALA A 164 11.03 -7.93 10.88
CA ALA A 164 11.63 -7.85 12.21
C ALA A 164 11.30 -9.09 13.05
N VAL A 165 10.05 -9.58 13.03
CA VAL A 165 9.68 -10.81 13.73
C VAL A 165 10.43 -12.02 13.17
N LYS A 166 10.42 -12.19 11.85
CA LYS A 166 11.02 -13.37 11.18
C LYS A 166 12.55 -13.40 11.22
N GLU A 167 13.21 -12.24 11.28
CA GLU A 167 14.68 -12.14 11.32
C GLU A 167 15.24 -12.20 12.76
N HIS A 168 14.42 -11.93 13.77
CA HIS A 168 14.86 -11.90 15.18
C HIS A 168 14.15 -12.89 16.10
N SER A 169 13.25 -13.73 15.59
CA SER A 169 12.59 -14.78 16.36
C SER A 169 12.02 -15.90 15.47
N ASP A 170 11.63 -17.01 16.09
CA ASP A 170 10.88 -18.11 15.44
C ASP A 170 9.36 -18.05 15.71
N LEU A 171 8.89 -16.94 16.29
CA LEU A 171 7.50 -16.76 16.69
C LEU A 171 6.56 -16.93 15.47
N PRO A 172 5.45 -17.67 15.61
CA PRO A 172 4.34 -17.57 14.68
C PRO A 172 3.85 -16.14 14.56
N VAL A 173 3.48 -15.73 13.34
CA VAL A 173 3.04 -14.37 13.04
C VAL A 173 1.56 -14.37 12.65
N VAL A 174 0.75 -13.64 13.41
CA VAL A 174 -0.57 -13.20 12.98
C VAL A 174 -0.42 -11.75 12.53
N ALA A 175 -0.76 -11.45 11.28
CA ALA A 175 -0.62 -10.11 10.71
C ALA A 175 -1.99 -9.53 10.37
N SER A 176 -2.25 -8.31 10.83
CA SER A 176 -3.55 -7.65 10.72
C SER A 176 -3.43 -6.19 10.32
N ALA A 177 -4.22 -5.78 9.33
CA ALA A 177 -4.33 -4.39 8.89
C ALA A 177 -5.65 -3.75 9.31
N THR A 178 -5.69 -2.42 9.40
CA THR A 178 -6.94 -1.66 9.60
C THR A 178 -7.38 -0.97 8.31
N PHE A 179 -8.69 -0.94 8.07
CA PHE A 179 -9.29 -0.41 6.84
C PHE A 179 -10.27 0.73 7.16
N GLN A 180 -10.36 1.69 6.25
CA GLN A 180 -11.38 2.74 6.23
C GLN A 180 -12.65 2.24 5.54
N ASP A 181 -13.75 3.00 5.64
CA ASP A 181 -15.06 2.64 5.06
C ASP A 181 -15.06 2.41 3.54
N ASN A 182 -14.02 2.85 2.84
CA ASN A 182 -13.82 2.57 1.41
C ASN A 182 -13.12 1.22 1.14
N ASN A 183 -12.98 0.35 2.14
CA ASN A 183 -12.23 -0.90 2.08
C ASN A 183 -10.76 -0.72 1.64
N ARG A 184 -10.13 0.38 2.06
CA ARG A 184 -8.69 0.63 1.82
C ARG A 184 -7.96 0.95 3.12
N THR A 185 -6.68 0.61 3.18
CA THR A 185 -5.79 1.11 4.24
C THR A 185 -5.56 2.61 4.10
N LEU A 186 -4.93 3.25 5.10
CA LEU A 186 -4.60 4.68 5.04
C LEU A 186 -3.71 5.03 3.83
N SER A 187 -2.76 4.14 3.51
CA SER A 187 -1.90 4.31 2.33
C SER A 187 -2.59 3.90 1.02
N GLY A 188 -3.78 3.31 1.04
CA GLY A 188 -4.59 3.02 -0.16
C GLY A 188 -4.61 1.56 -0.62
N ALA A 189 -4.11 0.62 0.18
CA ALA A 189 -4.08 -0.80 -0.19
C ALA A 189 -5.45 -1.47 -0.06
N ASP A 190 -5.84 -2.31 -1.03
CA ASP A 190 -7.02 -3.19 -0.91
C ASP A 190 -6.73 -4.48 -0.13
N PRO A 191 -7.78 -5.17 0.38
CA PRO A 191 -7.62 -6.44 1.08
C PRO A 191 -6.84 -7.49 0.29
N ALA A 192 -7.00 -7.55 -1.04
CA ALA A 192 -6.28 -8.51 -1.87
C ALA A 192 -4.75 -8.26 -1.85
N ALA A 193 -4.33 -6.99 -1.99
CA ALA A 193 -2.94 -6.60 -1.93
C ALA A 193 -2.31 -6.90 -0.57
N VAL A 194 -3.01 -6.53 0.50
CA VAL A 194 -2.54 -6.73 1.88
C VAL A 194 -2.45 -8.23 2.20
N ALA A 195 -3.49 -9.01 1.90
CA ALA A 195 -3.49 -10.46 2.15
C ALA A 195 -2.36 -11.18 1.40
N ALA A 196 -2.17 -10.88 0.10
CA ALA A 196 -1.13 -11.50 -0.70
C ALA A 196 0.28 -11.11 -0.23
N MET A 197 0.49 -9.87 0.22
CA MET A 197 1.76 -9.42 0.79
C MET A 197 2.06 -10.11 2.12
N MET A 198 1.11 -10.13 3.06
CA MET A 198 1.29 -10.77 4.37
C MET A 198 1.55 -12.28 4.23
N GLU A 199 0.80 -12.96 3.37
CA GLU A 199 1.03 -14.37 3.04
C GLU A 199 2.40 -14.58 2.39
N GLY A 200 2.80 -13.71 1.45
CA GLY A 200 4.10 -13.78 0.80
C GLY A 200 5.29 -13.60 1.74
N LEU A 201 5.15 -12.78 2.79
CA LEU A 201 6.17 -12.57 3.82
C LEU A 201 6.19 -13.69 4.88
N GLY A 202 5.37 -14.72 4.73
CA GLY A 202 5.37 -15.91 5.59
C GLY A 202 4.60 -15.74 6.90
N ALA A 203 3.57 -14.90 6.94
CA ALA A 203 2.62 -14.90 8.05
C ALA A 203 1.99 -16.30 8.25
N ASP A 204 1.62 -16.63 9.47
CA ASP A 204 0.96 -17.89 9.82
C ASP A 204 -0.58 -17.74 9.79
N ALA A 205 -1.08 -16.51 9.98
CA ALA A 205 -2.46 -16.10 9.77
C ALA A 205 -2.53 -14.63 9.34
N VAL A 206 -3.57 -14.26 8.60
CA VAL A 206 -3.73 -12.90 8.07
C VAL A 206 -5.14 -12.38 8.33
N GLY A 207 -5.31 -11.06 8.47
CA GLY A 207 -6.63 -10.54 8.73
C GLY A 207 -6.71 -9.04 8.92
N PHE A 208 -7.70 -8.64 9.70
CA PHE A 208 -7.98 -7.26 10.04
C PHE A 208 -8.51 -7.13 11.45
N ASN A 209 -8.30 -5.95 12.03
CA ASN A 209 -8.82 -5.54 13.32
C ASN A 209 -9.16 -4.05 13.30
N CYS A 210 -9.92 -3.62 14.30
CA CYS A 210 -10.37 -2.23 14.44
C CYS A 210 -11.15 -1.74 13.20
N GLY A 211 -11.11 -0.43 12.93
CA GLY A 211 -11.76 0.19 11.78
C GLY A 211 -13.25 0.45 11.98
N GLY A 212 -14.05 0.06 10.98
CA GLY A 212 -15.46 0.42 10.88
C GLY A 212 -16.41 -0.33 11.82
N ASP A 213 -17.68 -0.35 11.45
CA ASP A 213 -18.73 -1.05 12.18
C ASP A 213 -18.74 -2.58 11.92
N LEU A 214 -19.71 -3.27 12.52
CA LEU A 214 -19.84 -4.72 12.39
C LEU A 214 -20.20 -5.19 10.98
N GLU A 215 -20.87 -4.37 10.15
CA GLU A 215 -21.19 -4.78 8.78
C GLU A 215 -19.95 -4.65 7.88
N HIS A 216 -19.20 -3.56 8.01
CA HIS A 216 -17.89 -3.43 7.36
C HIS A 216 -16.96 -4.58 7.75
N ALA A 217 -16.96 -4.99 9.03
CA ALA A 217 -16.18 -6.15 9.47
C ALA A 217 -16.60 -7.47 8.78
N ARG A 218 -17.90 -7.67 8.49
CA ARG A 218 -18.37 -8.85 7.74
C ARG A 218 -17.93 -8.82 6.28
N GLU A 219 -17.92 -7.64 5.66
CA GLU A 219 -17.42 -7.46 4.30
C GLU A 219 -15.92 -7.79 4.21
N LEU A 220 -15.12 -7.24 5.12
CA LEU A 220 -13.68 -7.53 5.20
C LEU A 220 -13.42 -9.02 5.45
N ALA A 221 -14.19 -9.68 6.33
CA ALA A 221 -14.07 -11.11 6.55
C ALA A 221 -14.26 -11.92 5.26
N ARG A 222 -15.25 -11.57 4.43
CA ARG A 222 -15.48 -12.23 3.13
C ARG A 222 -14.32 -11.98 2.16
N GLU A 223 -13.80 -10.76 2.11
CA GLU A 223 -12.66 -10.44 1.24
C GLU A 223 -11.39 -11.19 1.67
N PHE A 224 -11.05 -11.21 2.96
CA PHE A 224 -9.89 -11.97 3.43
C PHE A 224 -10.05 -13.48 3.22
N VAL A 225 -11.24 -14.04 3.49
CA VAL A 225 -11.54 -15.45 3.19
C VAL A 225 -11.43 -15.73 1.69
N ARG A 226 -11.79 -14.78 0.82
CA ARG A 226 -11.69 -14.93 -0.63
C ARG A 226 -10.24 -15.01 -1.10
N TRP A 227 -9.36 -14.15 -0.57
CA TRP A 227 -8.01 -13.95 -1.09
C TRP A 227 -6.93 -14.78 -0.39
N SER A 228 -7.10 -15.09 0.90
CA SER A 228 -6.05 -15.76 1.67
C SER A 228 -6.09 -17.29 1.52
N SER A 229 -4.92 -17.89 1.44
CA SER A 229 -4.72 -19.34 1.62
C SER A 229 -4.27 -19.71 3.03
N LEU A 230 -4.27 -18.74 3.94
CA LEU A 230 -3.96 -18.89 5.36
C LEU A 230 -5.24 -18.74 6.21
N PRO A 231 -5.21 -19.21 7.47
CA PRO A 231 -6.23 -18.87 8.44
C PRO A 231 -6.52 -17.38 8.52
N VAL A 232 -7.81 -17.01 8.50
CA VAL A 232 -8.24 -15.60 8.59
C VAL A 232 -8.49 -15.19 10.03
N PHE A 233 -7.98 -14.01 10.39
CA PHE A 233 -8.12 -13.33 11.68
C PHE A 233 -9.10 -12.15 11.60
N MET A 234 -9.89 -11.96 12.64
CA MET A 234 -10.93 -10.92 12.72
C MET A 234 -11.12 -10.43 14.17
N GLU A 235 -10.87 -9.14 14.39
CA GLU A 235 -11.10 -8.46 15.68
C GLU A 235 -11.76 -7.08 15.48
N PRO A 236 -13.08 -7.03 15.26
CA PRO A 236 -13.76 -5.77 15.05
C PRO A 236 -13.93 -4.98 16.35
N ASN A 237 -14.23 -3.69 16.21
CA ASN A 237 -14.69 -2.85 17.32
C ASN A 237 -16.10 -3.27 17.78
N ALA A 238 -16.47 -2.92 19.01
CA ALA A 238 -17.85 -2.99 19.51
C ALA A 238 -18.72 -1.83 18.95
N GLY A 239 -18.67 -1.65 17.63
CA GLY A 239 -19.24 -0.51 16.92
C GLY A 239 -18.33 0.70 16.90
N LEU A 240 -18.78 1.75 16.22
CA LEU A 240 -18.05 3.01 16.17
C LEU A 240 -18.12 3.73 17.53
N PRO A 241 -17.01 4.37 17.97
CA PRO A 241 -17.00 5.10 19.22
C PRO A 241 -17.95 6.31 19.13
N THR A 242 -18.71 6.52 20.19
CA THR A 242 -19.53 7.72 20.37
C THR A 242 -19.19 8.36 21.70
N VAL A 243 -19.41 9.67 21.86
CA VAL A 243 -19.17 10.33 23.14
C VAL A 243 -20.51 10.64 23.81
N GLU A 244 -20.72 10.11 25.01
CA GLU A 244 -21.89 10.37 25.86
C GLU A 244 -21.42 10.88 27.23
N ASN A 245 -21.93 12.04 27.67
CA ASN A 245 -21.54 12.69 28.92
C ASN A 245 -20.01 12.88 29.09
N GLY A 246 -19.31 13.23 28.01
CA GLY A 246 -17.85 13.43 28.00
C GLY A 246 -17.02 12.14 28.08
N ARG A 247 -17.66 10.97 27.93
CA ARG A 247 -16.99 9.65 27.91
C ARG A 247 -17.20 8.95 26.59
N THR A 248 -16.19 8.24 26.10
CA THR A 248 -16.32 7.35 24.96
C THR A 248 -17.16 6.13 25.33
N VAL A 249 -18.17 5.83 24.53
CA VAL A 249 -19.09 4.70 24.67
C VAL A 249 -19.19 3.98 23.33
N PHE A 250 -19.10 2.66 23.41
CA PHE A 250 -19.32 1.72 22.31
C PHE A 250 -20.69 1.10 22.48
N LYS A 251 -21.52 1.16 21.43
CA LYS A 251 -22.96 0.88 21.53
C LYS A 251 -23.35 -0.57 21.29
N VAL A 252 -22.48 -1.34 20.65
CA VAL A 252 -22.75 -2.76 20.37
C VAL A 252 -22.60 -3.54 21.68
N GLY A 253 -23.64 -4.30 22.03
CA GLY A 253 -23.62 -5.18 23.19
C GLY A 253 -23.02 -6.56 22.89
N PRO A 254 -22.73 -7.38 23.93
CA PRO A 254 -22.11 -8.69 23.78
C PRO A 254 -22.79 -9.63 22.80
N GLU A 255 -24.13 -9.69 22.78
CA GLU A 255 -24.84 -10.70 21.98
C GLU A 255 -24.86 -10.34 20.50
N GLU A 256 -24.99 -9.05 20.18
CA GLU A 256 -24.92 -8.56 18.80
C GLU A 256 -23.52 -8.79 18.23
N PHE A 257 -22.48 -8.42 18.99
CA PHE A 257 -21.09 -8.69 18.65
C PHE A 257 -20.86 -10.19 18.38
N ALA A 258 -21.29 -11.04 19.32
CA ALA A 258 -21.11 -12.49 19.21
C ALA A 258 -21.79 -13.10 17.97
N GLN A 259 -22.95 -12.59 17.53
CA GLN A 259 -23.58 -13.09 16.30
C GLN A 259 -22.75 -12.76 15.05
N THR A 260 -22.15 -11.57 14.99
CA THR A 260 -21.27 -11.19 13.87
C THR A 260 -20.04 -12.09 13.79
N LEU A 261 -19.35 -12.30 14.92
CA LEU A 261 -18.17 -13.16 14.96
C LEU A 261 -18.52 -14.63 14.67
N LYS A 262 -19.68 -15.11 15.15
CA LYS A 262 -20.20 -16.43 14.78
C LYS A 262 -20.44 -16.56 13.28
N GLN A 263 -21.01 -15.54 12.64
CA GLN A 263 -21.20 -15.54 11.19
C GLN A 263 -19.85 -15.57 10.46
N GLY A 264 -18.87 -14.75 10.89
CA GLY A 264 -17.51 -14.80 10.36
C GLY A 264 -16.90 -16.20 10.48
N ALA A 265 -17.06 -16.85 11.63
CA ALA A 265 -16.60 -18.23 11.85
C ALA A 265 -17.24 -19.22 10.87
N MET A 266 -18.54 -19.08 10.60
CA MET A 266 -19.27 -19.89 9.63
C MET A 266 -18.85 -19.59 8.18
N ASP A 267 -18.40 -18.37 7.91
CA ASP A 267 -17.95 -17.92 6.59
C ASP A 267 -16.46 -18.30 6.34
N GLY A 268 -15.74 -18.80 7.34
CA GLY A 268 -14.37 -19.33 7.20
C GLY A 268 -13.29 -18.60 8.01
N VAL A 269 -13.67 -17.60 8.82
CA VAL A 269 -12.75 -16.99 9.79
C VAL A 269 -12.35 -18.00 10.85
N ARG A 270 -11.08 -18.02 11.22
CA ARG A 270 -10.49 -19.04 12.09
C ARG A 270 -10.03 -18.49 13.44
N LEU A 271 -9.55 -17.25 13.46
CA LEU A 271 -9.09 -16.55 14.66
C LEU A 271 -10.07 -15.40 14.93
N LEU A 272 -10.65 -15.35 16.12
CA LEU A 272 -11.75 -14.46 16.47
C LEU A 272 -11.45 -13.77 17.81
N GLY A 273 -11.59 -12.45 17.88
CA GLY A 273 -11.39 -11.68 19.11
C GLY A 273 -12.15 -10.36 19.05
N GLY A 274 -11.70 -9.37 19.83
CA GLY A 274 -12.32 -8.06 19.86
C GLY A 274 -11.34 -6.91 20.04
N CYS A 275 -11.54 -5.82 19.30
CA CYS A 275 -10.74 -4.61 19.44
C CYS A 275 -11.44 -3.59 20.35
N CYS A 276 -11.49 -2.30 19.99
CA CYS A 276 -11.97 -1.22 20.85
C CYS A 276 -13.42 -1.43 21.31
N GLY A 277 -13.68 -1.20 22.60
CA GLY A 277 -15.00 -1.30 23.22
C GLY A 277 -15.43 -2.71 23.62
N THR A 278 -14.67 -3.73 23.25
CA THR A 278 -14.94 -5.11 23.68
C THR A 278 -14.46 -5.34 25.12
N THR A 279 -15.15 -6.24 25.82
CA THR A 279 -14.94 -6.53 27.24
C THR A 279 -14.99 -8.04 27.47
N PRO A 280 -14.62 -8.56 28.67
CA PRO A 280 -14.77 -9.98 28.97
C PRO A 280 -16.18 -10.53 28.70
N ALA A 281 -17.23 -9.72 28.87
CA ALA A 281 -18.60 -10.12 28.54
C ALA A 281 -18.80 -10.38 27.03
N HIS A 282 -18.18 -9.57 26.16
CA HIS A 282 -18.21 -9.77 24.70
C HIS A 282 -17.48 -11.05 24.31
N ILE A 283 -16.30 -11.29 24.88
CA ILE A 283 -15.51 -12.50 24.62
C ILE A 283 -16.26 -13.76 25.09
N ALA A 284 -16.88 -13.73 26.27
CA ALA A 284 -17.71 -14.83 26.78
C ALA A 284 -18.94 -15.11 25.90
N ALA A 285 -19.54 -14.06 25.32
CA ALA A 285 -20.63 -14.20 24.36
C ALA A 285 -20.16 -14.83 23.04
N MET A 286 -19.06 -14.34 22.49
CA MET A 286 -18.45 -14.84 21.26
C MET A 286 -18.07 -16.32 21.38
N THR A 287 -17.32 -16.69 22.43
CA THR A 287 -16.86 -18.07 22.65
C THR A 287 -18.03 -19.02 22.84
N ARG A 288 -19.08 -18.60 23.57
CA ARG A 288 -20.34 -19.33 23.71
C ARG A 288 -21.06 -19.50 22.37
N ALA A 289 -21.16 -18.46 21.57
CA ALA A 289 -21.87 -18.47 20.29
C ALA A 289 -21.17 -19.36 19.24
N CYS A 290 -19.84 -19.45 19.29
CA CYS A 290 -19.04 -20.30 18.42
C CYS A 290 -18.87 -21.73 18.93
N ARG A 291 -19.28 -22.02 20.18
CA ARG A 291 -19.18 -23.36 20.77
C ARG A 291 -19.97 -24.39 19.95
N GLY A 292 -19.32 -25.48 19.57
CA GLY A 292 -19.91 -26.57 18.79
C GLY A 292 -19.86 -26.37 17.28
N LEU A 293 -19.40 -25.21 16.79
CA LEU A 293 -19.05 -25.06 15.38
C LEU A 293 -17.77 -25.84 15.07
N GLN A 294 -17.69 -26.33 13.83
CA GLN A 294 -16.48 -26.90 13.27
C GLN A 294 -15.90 -25.89 12.28
N PRO A 295 -14.63 -25.52 12.39
CA PRO A 295 -14.02 -24.60 11.46
C PRO A 295 -14.01 -25.15 10.02
N LEU A 296 -14.26 -24.28 9.04
CA LEU A 296 -14.13 -24.66 7.63
C LEU A 296 -12.66 -24.93 7.26
N PRO A 297 -12.38 -25.88 6.35
CA PRO A 297 -11.04 -26.06 5.79
C PRO A 297 -10.54 -24.75 5.16
N VAL A 298 -9.26 -24.43 5.36
CA VAL A 298 -8.61 -23.31 4.67
C VAL A 298 -8.17 -23.80 3.29
N PRO A 299 -8.79 -23.33 2.19
CA PRO A 299 -8.44 -23.81 0.86
C PRO A 299 -7.20 -23.07 0.33
N ASP A 300 -6.32 -23.80 -0.35
CA ASP A 300 -5.31 -23.18 -1.22
C ASP A 300 -6.02 -22.49 -2.39
N LYS A 301 -5.93 -21.15 -2.45
CA LYS A 301 -6.63 -20.36 -3.46
C LYS A 301 -6.06 -20.52 -4.85
N ARG A 302 -4.79 -20.91 -4.98
CA ARG A 302 -4.07 -21.08 -6.27
C ARG A 302 -4.00 -19.84 -7.17
N ASN A 303 -4.54 -18.70 -6.73
CA ASN A 303 -4.49 -17.44 -7.48
C ASN A 303 -3.05 -16.92 -7.51
N VAL A 304 -2.57 -16.56 -8.70
CA VAL A 304 -1.26 -15.93 -8.89
C VAL A 304 -1.43 -14.42 -8.75
N LEU A 305 -1.01 -13.86 -7.61
CA LEU A 305 -1.16 -12.44 -7.30
C LEU A 305 0.20 -11.75 -7.24
N VAL A 306 0.34 -10.66 -8.01
CA VAL A 306 1.42 -9.67 -7.87
C VAL A 306 0.80 -8.36 -7.38
N THR A 307 1.48 -7.64 -6.50
CA THR A 307 0.88 -6.47 -5.85
C THR A 307 1.85 -5.30 -5.81
N SER A 308 1.29 -4.09 -5.83
CA SER A 308 1.96 -2.86 -5.44
C SER A 308 1.55 -2.47 -4.02
N TRP A 309 1.91 -1.26 -3.60
CA TRP A 309 1.46 -0.68 -2.34
C TRP A 309 -0.04 -0.40 -2.28
N SER A 310 -0.75 -0.36 -3.42
CA SER A 310 -2.17 0.00 -3.48
C SER A 310 -3.09 -1.13 -3.92
N GLY A 311 -2.64 -2.06 -4.76
CA GLY A 311 -3.55 -3.04 -5.34
C GLY A 311 -2.89 -4.32 -5.82
N ALA A 312 -3.73 -5.32 -6.06
CA ALA A 312 -3.33 -6.63 -6.59
C ALA A 312 -3.73 -6.80 -8.05
N LEU A 313 -2.86 -7.44 -8.83
CA LEU A 313 -3.14 -7.96 -10.15
C LEU A 313 -3.14 -9.49 -10.10
N GLU A 314 -4.17 -10.10 -10.69
CA GLU A 314 -4.31 -11.55 -10.78
C GLU A 314 -3.96 -12.04 -12.18
N LEU A 315 -2.92 -12.87 -12.26
CA LEU A 315 -2.52 -13.53 -13.51
C LEU A 315 -3.48 -14.70 -13.80
N GLY A 316 -3.74 -14.95 -15.08
CA GLY A 316 -4.60 -16.06 -15.53
C GLY A 316 -6.05 -15.67 -15.84
N LYS A 317 -6.47 -14.42 -15.56
CA LYS A 317 -7.76 -13.85 -16.01
C LYS A 317 -7.70 -13.24 -17.42
N GLY A 318 -6.54 -13.29 -18.05
CA GLY A 318 -6.23 -12.67 -19.32
C GLY A 318 -4.75 -12.27 -19.36
N PRO A 319 -4.19 -11.97 -20.54
CA PRO A 319 -2.79 -11.62 -20.68
C PRO A 319 -2.50 -10.25 -20.05
N LEU A 320 -1.65 -10.20 -19.02
CA LEU A 320 -1.15 -8.94 -18.47
C LEU A 320 0.08 -8.45 -19.25
N ILE A 321 0.19 -7.13 -19.41
CA ILE A 321 1.34 -6.48 -20.08
C ILE A 321 2.38 -6.08 -19.05
N VAL A 322 3.60 -6.60 -19.21
CA VAL A 322 4.80 -6.16 -18.50
C VAL A 322 5.61 -5.27 -19.45
N GLY A 323 5.79 -4.00 -19.09
CA GLY A 323 6.51 -3.03 -19.92
C GLY A 323 8.02 -3.21 -19.83
N GLU A 324 8.68 -3.52 -20.95
CA GLU A 324 10.11 -3.89 -21.04
C GLU A 324 11.11 -2.70 -21.11
N ARG A 325 10.63 -1.45 -21.09
CA ARG A 325 11.47 -0.32 -21.53
C ARG A 325 12.42 0.20 -20.45
N ILE A 326 12.20 -0.06 -19.17
CA ILE A 326 13.18 0.23 -18.10
C ILE A 326 14.23 -0.89 -18.11
N ASN A 327 15.01 -0.91 -19.19
CA ASN A 327 16.17 -1.77 -19.37
C ASN A 327 17.24 -1.03 -20.19
N PRO A 328 18.48 -0.84 -19.68
CA PRO A 328 19.53 -0.06 -20.36
C PRO A 328 20.17 -0.77 -21.56
N THR A 329 19.90 -2.07 -21.76
CA THR A 329 20.50 -2.88 -22.82
C THR A 329 20.22 -2.29 -24.20
N GLY A 330 21.29 -1.95 -24.94
CA GLY A 330 21.19 -1.36 -26.28
C GLY A 330 20.69 0.09 -26.33
N LYS A 331 20.42 0.75 -25.19
CA LYS A 331 19.83 2.10 -25.13
C LYS A 331 20.83 3.12 -24.60
N LYS A 332 21.61 3.75 -25.49
CA LYS A 332 22.66 4.72 -25.14
C LYS A 332 22.21 5.79 -24.13
N LYS A 333 21.08 6.45 -24.39
CA LYS A 333 20.54 7.51 -23.50
C LYS A 333 20.20 7.01 -22.10
N PHE A 334 19.69 5.79 -21.99
CA PHE A 334 19.34 5.25 -20.68
C PHE A 334 20.61 4.83 -19.91
N ARG A 335 21.62 4.28 -20.61
CA ARG A 335 22.92 4.01 -19.99
C ARG A 335 23.56 5.28 -19.43
N GLU A 336 23.50 6.39 -20.18
CA GLU A 336 23.97 7.70 -19.72
C GLU A 336 23.17 8.16 -18.48
N ALA A 337 21.84 8.08 -18.51
CA ALA A 337 21.01 8.45 -17.36
C ALA A 337 21.32 7.65 -16.09
N LEU A 338 21.57 6.33 -16.18
CA LEU A 338 21.96 5.54 -15.00
C LEU A 338 23.33 5.94 -14.45
N LEU A 339 24.30 6.25 -15.31
CA LEU A 339 25.63 6.72 -14.88
C LEU A 339 25.54 8.09 -14.20
N ASP A 340 24.68 8.97 -14.72
CA ASP A 340 24.46 10.32 -14.20
C ASP A 340 23.49 10.35 -13.00
N ASN A 341 22.96 9.18 -12.58
CA ASN A 341 21.93 9.04 -11.55
C ASN A 341 20.64 9.84 -11.84
N ASP A 342 20.29 9.99 -13.11
CA ASP A 342 19.06 10.66 -13.55
C ASP A 342 17.83 9.75 -13.39
N MET A 343 17.23 9.76 -12.21
CA MET A 343 16.00 9.01 -11.92
C MET A 343 14.78 9.55 -12.68
N ASN A 344 14.79 10.81 -13.16
CA ASN A 344 13.69 11.32 -13.97
C ASN A 344 13.57 10.57 -15.28
N TYR A 345 14.68 10.13 -15.87
CA TYR A 345 14.64 9.29 -17.05
C TYR A 345 13.92 7.97 -16.78
N VAL A 346 14.20 7.32 -15.65
CA VAL A 346 13.55 6.07 -15.22
C VAL A 346 12.06 6.29 -15.01
N LEU A 347 11.69 7.34 -14.27
CA LEU A 347 10.29 7.70 -14.00
C LEU A 347 9.52 8.03 -15.29
N ASN A 348 10.13 8.76 -16.22
CA ASN A 348 9.52 9.08 -17.51
C ASN A 348 9.29 7.83 -18.36
N GLU A 349 10.23 6.89 -18.36
CA GLU A 349 10.05 5.61 -19.05
C GLU A 349 8.97 4.75 -18.39
N GLY A 350 8.88 4.76 -17.06
CA GLY A 350 7.75 4.17 -16.32
C GLY A 350 6.41 4.78 -16.73
N LYS A 351 6.28 6.12 -16.65
CA LYS A 351 5.05 6.84 -17.02
C LYS A 351 4.60 6.53 -18.44
N ARG A 352 5.49 6.63 -19.42
CA ARG A 352 5.16 6.40 -20.84
C ARG A 352 4.62 5.00 -21.08
N GLN A 353 5.14 4.01 -20.38
CA GLN A 353 4.67 2.63 -20.49
C GLN A 353 3.30 2.42 -19.86
N LEU A 354 3.06 3.01 -18.67
CA LEU A 354 1.76 2.96 -18.01
C LEU A 354 0.68 3.68 -18.82
N ASP A 355 0.99 4.87 -19.34
CA ASP A 355 0.10 5.64 -20.23
C ASP A 355 -0.26 4.85 -21.51
N ALA A 356 0.65 3.96 -21.95
CA ALA A 356 0.45 3.10 -23.11
C ALA A 356 -0.21 1.74 -22.78
N GLY A 357 -0.59 1.49 -21.52
CA GLY A 357 -1.33 0.30 -21.10
C GLY A 357 -0.49 -0.83 -20.50
N ALA A 358 0.74 -0.56 -20.06
CA ALA A 358 1.46 -1.50 -19.22
C ALA A 358 0.76 -1.68 -17.86
N HIS A 359 0.63 -2.93 -17.40
CA HIS A 359 0.04 -3.27 -16.11
C HIS A 359 1.12 -3.41 -15.02
N ILE A 360 2.29 -3.92 -15.42
CA ILE A 360 3.48 -4.14 -14.59
C ILE A 360 4.65 -3.48 -15.29
N LEU A 361 5.61 -2.92 -14.53
CA LEU A 361 6.86 -2.39 -15.08
C LEU A 361 8.01 -3.36 -14.83
N ASP A 362 8.67 -3.83 -15.88
CA ASP A 362 9.96 -4.51 -15.77
C ASP A 362 11.03 -3.50 -15.41
N VAL A 363 11.85 -3.80 -14.40
CA VAL A 363 12.90 -2.92 -13.89
C VAL A 363 14.22 -3.68 -13.89
N ASN A 364 14.99 -3.46 -14.96
CA ASN A 364 16.37 -3.90 -15.07
C ASN A 364 17.27 -2.67 -15.12
N VAL A 365 18.23 -2.57 -14.19
CA VAL A 365 19.22 -1.47 -14.16
C VAL A 365 20.64 -1.98 -14.37
N GLY A 366 20.81 -3.23 -14.81
CA GLY A 366 22.10 -3.87 -14.99
C GLY A 366 22.97 -3.14 -16.00
N LEU A 367 24.09 -2.58 -15.53
CA LEU A 367 25.02 -1.82 -16.35
C LEU A 367 26.46 -1.99 -15.82
N PRO A 368 27.45 -2.32 -16.67
CA PRO A 368 28.83 -2.34 -16.23
C PRO A 368 29.29 -0.95 -15.75
N GLY A 369 29.92 -0.90 -14.57
CA GLY A 369 30.49 0.33 -14.00
C GLY A 369 29.63 1.05 -12.97
N ILE A 370 28.47 0.49 -12.60
CA ILE A 370 27.67 0.97 -11.46
C ILE A 370 27.55 -0.11 -10.39
N ASP A 371 27.17 0.29 -9.18
CA ASP A 371 26.64 -0.64 -8.18
C ASP A 371 25.17 -0.93 -8.54
N GLU A 372 24.92 -2.11 -9.11
CA GLU A 372 23.59 -2.52 -9.55
C GLU A 372 22.61 -2.60 -8.37
N ALA A 373 23.07 -3.03 -7.19
CA ALA A 373 22.20 -3.20 -6.04
C ALA A 373 21.72 -1.84 -5.51
N ASP A 374 22.63 -0.88 -5.34
CA ASP A 374 22.28 0.47 -4.91
C ASP A 374 21.40 1.20 -5.94
N MET A 375 21.70 1.03 -7.23
CA MET A 375 20.88 1.60 -8.30
C MET A 375 19.48 0.98 -8.34
N MET A 376 19.38 -0.34 -8.14
CA MET A 376 18.09 -1.04 -8.13
C MET A 376 17.22 -0.58 -6.95
N ILE A 377 17.79 -0.43 -5.75
CA ILE A 377 17.06 0.10 -4.59
C ILE A 377 16.51 1.49 -4.91
N ARG A 378 17.32 2.38 -5.50
CA ARG A 378 16.90 3.73 -5.89
C ARG A 378 15.76 3.68 -6.90
N ALA A 379 15.92 2.90 -7.97
CA ALA A 379 14.90 2.76 -9.00
C ALA A 379 13.57 2.21 -8.43
N VAL A 380 13.63 1.18 -7.59
CA VAL A 380 12.44 0.61 -6.93
C VAL A 380 11.75 1.64 -6.04
N ARG A 381 12.50 2.35 -5.19
CA ARG A 381 11.94 3.36 -4.27
C ARG A 381 11.28 4.52 -5.02
N GLU A 382 11.93 5.04 -6.07
CA GLU A 382 11.37 6.12 -6.88
C GLU A 382 10.13 5.65 -7.67
N LEU A 383 10.22 4.51 -8.35
CA LEU A 383 9.09 3.98 -9.14
C LEU A 383 7.86 3.69 -8.28
N GLN A 384 8.02 3.02 -7.13
CA GLN A 384 6.88 2.70 -6.25
C GLN A 384 6.32 3.94 -5.55
N ARG A 385 7.17 4.95 -5.26
CA ARG A 385 6.72 6.24 -4.72
C ARG A 385 5.80 6.95 -5.71
N THR A 386 6.15 6.92 -7.00
CA THR A 386 5.43 7.65 -8.05
C THR A 386 4.24 6.89 -8.61
N PHE A 387 4.37 5.58 -8.82
CA PHE A 387 3.38 4.78 -9.54
C PHE A 387 2.73 3.72 -8.64
N PRO A 388 1.41 3.50 -8.77
CA PRO A 388 0.70 2.42 -8.10
C PRO A 388 0.82 1.07 -8.82
N ALA A 389 1.64 0.98 -9.88
CA ALA A 389 1.79 -0.24 -10.66
C ALA A 389 2.76 -1.23 -9.97
N PRO A 390 2.47 -2.54 -9.99
CA PRO A 390 3.43 -3.54 -9.53
C PRO A 390 4.71 -3.52 -10.38
N LEU A 391 5.83 -3.92 -9.75
CA LEU A 391 7.12 -4.02 -10.42
C LEU A 391 7.53 -5.48 -10.64
N GLN A 392 8.15 -5.75 -11.78
CA GLN A 392 8.97 -6.92 -12.02
C GLN A 392 10.43 -6.53 -11.76
N ILE A 393 11.02 -7.09 -10.71
CA ILE A 393 12.42 -6.86 -10.35
C ILE A 393 13.27 -7.80 -11.18
N ASP A 394 14.05 -7.24 -12.12
CA ASP A 394 14.84 -7.99 -13.09
C ASP A 394 16.35 -7.83 -12.84
N SER A 395 16.97 -8.91 -12.35
CA SER A 395 18.41 -9.02 -12.20
C SER A 395 18.87 -10.48 -12.26
N SER A 396 20.07 -10.71 -12.77
CA SER A 396 20.73 -12.01 -12.73
C SER A 396 21.44 -12.28 -11.40
N GLU A 397 21.62 -11.27 -10.55
CA GLU A 397 22.38 -11.35 -9.31
C GLU A 397 21.45 -11.53 -8.10
N PRO A 398 21.52 -12.66 -7.36
CA PRO A 398 20.65 -12.91 -6.21
C PRO A 398 20.73 -11.83 -5.12
N GLU A 399 21.89 -11.21 -4.92
CA GLU A 399 22.08 -10.13 -3.94
C GLU A 399 21.28 -8.87 -4.31
N VAL A 400 21.21 -8.54 -5.61
CA VAL A 400 20.41 -7.41 -6.11
C VAL A 400 18.93 -7.69 -5.89
N LEU A 401 18.47 -8.91 -6.18
CA LEU A 401 17.09 -9.34 -5.93
C LEU A 401 16.74 -9.23 -4.45
N GLU A 402 17.58 -9.75 -3.56
CA GLU A 402 17.35 -9.67 -2.10
C GLU A 402 17.23 -8.23 -1.62
N LYS A 403 18.17 -7.36 -1.98
CA LYS A 403 18.18 -5.96 -1.57
C LYS A 403 16.95 -5.20 -2.11
N ALA A 404 16.58 -5.41 -3.36
CA ALA A 404 15.40 -4.80 -3.96
C ALA A 404 14.11 -5.30 -3.31
N LEU A 405 13.98 -6.60 -3.09
CA LEU A 405 12.80 -7.20 -2.46
C LEU A 405 12.62 -6.78 -1.01
N ARG A 406 13.68 -6.45 -0.27
CA ARG A 406 13.56 -5.87 1.08
C ARG A 406 12.77 -4.56 1.08
N TYR A 407 13.04 -3.67 0.11
CA TYR A 407 12.45 -2.33 0.05
C TYR A 407 11.21 -2.21 -0.86
N TYR A 408 10.84 -3.26 -1.58
CA TYR A 408 9.63 -3.26 -2.39
C TYR A 408 8.37 -3.33 -1.52
N ASN A 409 7.44 -2.38 -1.68
CA ASN A 409 6.17 -2.34 -0.97
C ASN A 409 5.09 -3.11 -1.75
N GLY A 410 4.95 -4.40 -1.43
CA GLY A 410 4.03 -5.33 -2.07
C GLY A 410 4.67 -6.70 -2.32
N LYS A 411 4.05 -7.48 -3.20
CA LYS A 411 4.51 -8.79 -3.67
C LYS A 411 4.95 -8.69 -5.13
N ALA A 412 6.26 -8.60 -5.34
CA ALA A 412 6.84 -8.35 -6.66
C ALA A 412 6.72 -9.56 -7.59
N LEU A 413 6.84 -9.28 -8.90
CA LEU A 413 7.25 -10.30 -9.86
C LEU A 413 8.79 -10.36 -9.86
N VAL A 414 9.39 -11.55 -9.72
CA VAL A 414 10.84 -11.72 -9.53
C VAL A 414 11.41 -12.39 -10.77
N ASN A 415 12.21 -11.65 -11.54
CA ASN A 415 12.87 -12.11 -12.75
C ASN A 415 14.38 -12.20 -12.50
N SER A 416 14.98 -13.39 -12.37
CA SER A 416 14.37 -14.72 -12.48
C SER A 416 15.18 -15.81 -11.78
N VAL A 417 14.64 -17.02 -11.77
CA VAL A 417 15.39 -18.27 -11.53
C VAL A 417 15.50 -19.06 -12.84
N ASN A 418 16.54 -19.89 -12.95
CA ASN A 418 16.65 -20.90 -14.00
C ASN A 418 16.98 -22.27 -13.38
N GLY A 419 16.95 -23.32 -14.20
CA GLY A 419 17.13 -24.72 -13.80
C GLY A 419 18.55 -25.09 -13.34
N LYS A 420 19.52 -24.16 -13.34
CA LYS A 420 20.85 -24.44 -12.78
C LYS A 420 20.78 -24.57 -11.26
N GLN A 421 21.35 -25.63 -10.71
CA GLN A 421 21.25 -25.93 -9.28
C GLN A 421 21.75 -24.77 -8.39
N ALA A 422 22.90 -24.18 -8.74
CA ALA A 422 23.47 -23.06 -8.00
C ALA A 422 22.58 -21.80 -7.99
N VAL A 423 21.85 -21.54 -9.08
CA VAL A 423 20.93 -20.39 -9.18
C VAL A 423 19.69 -20.63 -8.33
N MET A 424 19.10 -21.83 -8.41
CA MET A 424 17.96 -22.22 -7.57
C MET A 424 18.28 -22.12 -6.08
N ASP A 425 19.44 -22.63 -5.66
CA ASP A 425 19.87 -22.62 -4.25
C ASP A 425 20.12 -21.20 -3.71
N ALA A 426 20.46 -20.24 -4.58
CA ALA A 426 20.64 -18.83 -4.21
C ALA A 426 19.33 -18.02 -4.23
N VAL A 427 18.45 -18.24 -5.22
CA VAL A 427 17.24 -17.41 -5.42
C VAL A 427 16.07 -17.88 -4.55
N PHE A 428 15.86 -19.18 -4.36
CA PHE A 428 14.71 -19.68 -3.60
C PHE A 428 14.66 -19.20 -2.14
N PRO A 429 15.77 -19.14 -1.38
CA PRO A 429 15.75 -18.57 -0.02
C PRO A 429 15.29 -17.11 0.00
N VAL A 430 15.70 -16.31 -0.99
CA VAL A 430 15.32 -14.90 -1.13
C VAL A 430 13.81 -14.76 -1.35
N VAL A 431 13.27 -15.49 -2.33
CA VAL A 431 11.82 -15.48 -2.64
C VAL A 431 10.99 -16.02 -1.48
N LYS A 432 11.48 -17.04 -0.77
CA LYS A 432 10.79 -17.56 0.43
C LYS A 432 10.75 -16.53 1.57
N LYS A 433 11.80 -15.73 1.71
CA LYS A 433 11.92 -14.73 2.79
C LYS A 433 11.07 -13.49 2.54
N TYR A 434 11.15 -12.91 1.34
CA TYR A 434 10.47 -11.65 1.02
C TYR A 434 9.17 -11.82 0.24
N GLY A 435 8.82 -13.06 -0.11
CA GLY A 435 7.73 -13.38 -1.02
C GLY A 435 8.08 -13.07 -2.47
N GLY A 436 7.03 -12.97 -3.28
CA GLY A 436 7.10 -12.69 -4.71
C GLY A 436 6.52 -13.81 -5.57
N VAL A 437 6.28 -13.51 -6.84
CA VAL A 437 5.97 -14.48 -7.88
C VAL A 437 7.22 -14.68 -8.71
N LEU A 438 7.76 -15.89 -8.75
CA LEU A 438 9.04 -16.19 -9.37
C LEU A 438 8.88 -16.55 -10.85
N VAL A 439 9.59 -15.84 -11.71
CA VAL A 439 9.74 -16.19 -13.13
C VAL A 439 10.78 -17.30 -13.25
N ALA A 440 10.34 -18.49 -13.66
CA ALA A 440 11.14 -19.68 -13.90
C ALA A 440 11.49 -19.79 -15.39
N LEU A 441 12.73 -19.48 -15.74
CA LEU A 441 13.25 -19.63 -17.09
C LEU A 441 13.52 -21.10 -17.42
N ALA A 442 13.01 -21.59 -18.54
CA ALA A 442 13.23 -22.96 -19.03
C ALA A 442 14.64 -23.20 -19.63
N LEU A 443 15.67 -22.83 -18.86
CA LEU A 443 17.12 -22.93 -19.14
C LEU A 443 17.75 -23.73 -18.00
N ASP A 444 18.71 -24.61 -18.26
CA ASP A 444 19.48 -25.30 -17.20
C ASP A 444 20.99 -25.30 -17.47
N GLU A 445 21.72 -26.26 -16.90
CA GLU A 445 23.16 -26.42 -17.09
C GLU A 445 23.57 -26.63 -18.56
N ASP A 446 22.72 -27.30 -19.35
CA ASP A 446 22.99 -27.64 -20.76
C ASP A 446 22.53 -26.54 -21.73
N GLY A 447 21.96 -25.44 -21.21
CA GLY A 447 21.44 -24.35 -22.01
C GLY A 447 19.93 -24.42 -22.20
N ILE A 448 19.43 -23.79 -23.27
CA ILE A 448 18.00 -23.73 -23.56
C ILE A 448 17.65 -24.98 -24.38
N PRO A 449 16.69 -25.81 -23.97
CA PRO A 449 16.29 -26.96 -24.76
C PRO A 449 15.64 -26.56 -26.09
N ASP A 450 16.03 -27.25 -27.16
CA ASP A 450 15.54 -27.00 -28.53
C ASP A 450 14.06 -27.39 -28.74
N THR A 451 13.48 -28.17 -27.83
CA THR A 451 12.12 -28.74 -27.94
C THR A 451 11.21 -28.27 -26.83
N ALA A 452 9.90 -28.19 -27.12
CA ALA A 452 8.87 -27.86 -26.13
C ALA A 452 8.87 -28.86 -24.95
N GLU A 453 9.06 -30.15 -25.21
CA GLU A 453 9.14 -31.19 -24.19
C GLU A 453 10.39 -31.02 -23.33
N GLY A 454 11.52 -30.57 -23.91
CA GLY A 454 12.72 -30.23 -23.16
C GLY A 454 12.50 -29.08 -22.19
N ARG A 455 11.88 -28.00 -22.66
CA ARG A 455 11.55 -26.83 -21.84
C ARG A 455 10.59 -27.19 -20.70
N LEU A 456 9.60 -28.05 -20.96
CA LEU A 456 8.72 -28.59 -19.94
C LEU A 456 9.48 -29.37 -18.85
N ARG A 457 10.48 -30.18 -19.22
CA ARG A 457 11.31 -30.92 -18.24
C ARG A 457 12.06 -29.98 -17.32
N VAL A 458 12.66 -28.91 -17.86
CA VAL A 458 13.36 -27.91 -17.05
C VAL A 458 12.38 -27.17 -16.14
N ALA A 459 11.25 -26.71 -16.68
CA ALA A 459 10.20 -26.06 -15.87
C ALA A 459 9.73 -26.96 -14.73
N ARG A 460 9.52 -28.26 -14.98
CA ARG A 460 9.16 -29.25 -13.96
C ARG A 460 10.22 -29.36 -12.86
N LYS A 461 11.50 -29.45 -13.22
CA LYS A 461 12.64 -29.48 -12.27
C LYS A 461 12.59 -28.28 -11.32
N ILE A 462 12.39 -27.07 -11.87
CA ILE A 462 12.33 -25.83 -11.09
C ILE A 462 11.13 -25.84 -10.14
N VAL A 463 9.92 -26.14 -10.66
CA VAL A 463 8.68 -26.16 -9.87
C VAL A 463 8.76 -27.17 -8.72
N GLU A 464 9.18 -28.40 -8.98
CA GLU A 464 9.28 -29.44 -7.95
C GLU A 464 10.31 -29.09 -6.87
N LYS A 465 11.44 -28.46 -7.24
CA LYS A 465 12.45 -27.99 -6.29
C LYS A 465 11.95 -26.83 -5.45
N ALA A 466 11.23 -25.88 -6.06
CA ALA A 466 10.61 -24.75 -5.36
C ALA A 466 9.56 -25.24 -4.34
N GLU A 467 8.69 -26.18 -4.72
CA GLU A 467 7.72 -26.80 -3.81
C GLU A 467 8.41 -27.50 -2.63
N ALA A 468 9.50 -28.25 -2.90
CA ALA A 468 10.29 -28.90 -1.86
C ALA A 468 10.92 -27.90 -0.86
N MET A 469 11.11 -26.64 -1.25
CA MET A 469 11.60 -25.56 -0.39
C MET A 469 10.47 -24.76 0.28
N GLY A 470 9.20 -25.08 0.00
CA GLY A 470 8.03 -24.41 0.55
C GLY A 470 7.58 -23.17 -0.23
N ILE A 471 7.90 -23.09 -1.52
CA ILE A 471 7.37 -22.07 -2.44
C ILE A 471 6.21 -22.71 -3.22
N ASP A 472 4.99 -22.24 -2.97
CA ASP A 472 3.78 -22.75 -3.64
C ASP A 472 3.79 -22.48 -5.15
N ARG A 473 3.14 -23.37 -5.93
CA ARG A 473 2.99 -23.22 -7.40
C ARG A 473 2.37 -21.88 -7.83
N LYS A 474 1.46 -21.33 -7.03
CA LYS A 474 0.84 -20.02 -7.31
C LYS A 474 1.82 -18.85 -7.21
N ASN A 475 3.02 -19.08 -6.69
CA ASN A 475 4.12 -18.14 -6.63
C ASN A 475 5.18 -18.44 -7.70
N ILE A 476 4.89 -19.26 -8.71
CA ILE A 476 5.81 -19.60 -9.80
C ILE A 476 5.08 -19.41 -11.13
N ILE A 477 5.71 -18.68 -12.04
CA ILE A 477 5.28 -18.60 -13.44
C ILE A 477 6.44 -18.96 -14.35
N VAL A 478 6.16 -19.61 -15.47
CA VAL A 478 7.20 -20.16 -16.33
C VAL A 478 7.39 -19.30 -17.56
N ASP A 479 8.64 -18.93 -17.83
CA ASP A 479 9.06 -18.41 -19.13
C ASP A 479 9.60 -19.55 -19.99
N THR A 480 8.92 -19.80 -21.11
CA THR A 480 9.29 -20.86 -22.05
C THR A 480 10.43 -20.47 -22.99
N LEU A 481 10.99 -19.27 -22.83
CA LEU A 481 12.13 -18.67 -23.54
C LEU A 481 11.91 -18.47 -25.03
N THR A 482 11.71 -17.22 -25.44
CA THR A 482 11.66 -16.83 -26.84
C THR A 482 13.04 -16.93 -27.49
N MET A 483 13.11 -17.65 -28.62
CA MET A 483 14.31 -17.77 -29.43
C MET A 483 14.35 -16.75 -30.55
N THR A 484 15.54 -16.27 -30.92
CA THR A 484 15.71 -15.35 -32.04
C THR A 484 15.52 -16.06 -33.38
N VAL A 485 14.47 -15.70 -34.14
CA VAL A 485 14.11 -16.40 -35.39
C VAL A 485 15.17 -16.29 -36.48
N SER A 486 16.01 -15.25 -36.46
CA SER A 486 17.07 -15.04 -37.46
C SER A 486 18.21 -16.07 -37.38
N SER A 487 18.42 -16.67 -36.21
CA SER A 487 19.45 -17.70 -36.00
C SER A 487 18.88 -19.07 -35.64
N GLN A 488 17.69 -19.12 -35.04
CA GLN A 488 17.08 -20.32 -34.44
C GLN A 488 15.63 -20.47 -34.89
N GLN A 489 15.44 -20.52 -36.21
CA GLN A 489 14.11 -20.50 -36.83
C GLN A 489 13.27 -21.74 -36.50
N LYS A 490 13.91 -22.92 -36.30
CA LYS A 490 13.20 -24.18 -36.03
C LYS A 490 12.65 -24.20 -34.60
N GLU A 491 13.33 -23.53 -33.68
CA GLU A 491 13.07 -23.49 -32.25
C GLU A 491 12.09 -22.37 -31.87
N ALA A 492 11.86 -21.40 -32.75
CA ALA A 492 10.97 -20.26 -32.52
C ALA A 492 9.56 -20.70 -32.08
N MET A 493 8.94 -21.64 -32.82
CA MET A 493 7.59 -22.13 -32.52
C MET A 493 7.54 -23.21 -31.42
N GLU A 494 8.68 -23.79 -31.04
CA GLU A 494 8.76 -24.67 -29.87
C GLU A 494 8.47 -23.90 -28.57
N THR A 495 8.78 -22.60 -28.54
CA THR A 495 8.34 -21.67 -27.49
C THR A 495 6.82 -21.67 -27.33
N VAL A 496 6.10 -21.44 -28.43
CA VAL A 496 4.63 -21.38 -28.43
C VAL A 496 4.02 -22.74 -28.10
N ARG A 497 4.62 -23.85 -28.57
CA ARG A 497 4.19 -25.22 -28.23
C ARG A 497 4.37 -25.54 -26.74
N ALA A 498 5.40 -25.01 -26.09
CA ALA A 498 5.67 -25.28 -24.68
C ALA A 498 4.65 -24.64 -23.73
N ILE A 499 4.08 -23.47 -24.09
CA ILE A 499 3.12 -22.72 -23.27
C ILE A 499 1.94 -23.61 -22.80
N PRO A 500 1.13 -24.23 -23.70
CA PRO A 500 0.00 -25.04 -23.28
C PRO A 500 0.43 -26.33 -22.56
N MET A 501 1.62 -26.87 -22.88
CA MET A 501 2.17 -28.04 -22.18
C MET A 501 2.46 -27.73 -20.72
N VAL A 502 3.16 -26.63 -20.45
CA VAL A 502 3.47 -26.16 -19.08
C VAL A 502 2.19 -25.93 -18.29
N LYS A 503 1.21 -25.22 -18.86
CA LYS A 503 -0.07 -24.95 -18.19
C LYS A 503 -0.81 -26.23 -17.84
N LYS A 504 -0.91 -27.17 -18.79
CA LYS A 504 -1.64 -28.42 -18.60
C LYS A 504 -0.96 -29.37 -17.60
N GLU A 505 0.36 -29.51 -17.70
CA GLU A 505 1.10 -30.55 -16.99
C GLU A 505 1.60 -30.10 -15.61
N LEU A 506 1.85 -28.80 -15.41
CA LEU A 506 2.35 -28.24 -14.14
C LEU A 506 1.28 -27.44 -13.40
N GLY A 507 0.27 -26.91 -14.09
CA GLY A 507 -0.79 -26.10 -13.48
C GLY A 507 -0.32 -24.71 -13.05
N VAL A 508 0.72 -24.18 -13.70
CA VAL A 508 1.30 -22.84 -13.42
C VAL A 508 1.00 -21.88 -14.56
N ALA A 509 0.99 -20.58 -14.26
CA ALA A 509 0.85 -19.54 -15.27
C ALA A 509 2.15 -19.37 -16.08
N THR A 510 2.04 -18.69 -17.22
CA THR A 510 3.15 -18.50 -18.17
C THR A 510 3.41 -17.04 -18.47
N ILE A 511 4.68 -16.68 -18.61
CA ILE A 511 5.15 -15.37 -19.03
C ILE A 511 6.10 -15.51 -20.23
N LEU A 512 6.24 -14.47 -21.04
CA LEU A 512 7.16 -14.52 -22.18
C LEU A 512 7.75 -13.15 -22.53
N GLY A 513 9.08 -13.08 -22.66
CA GLY A 513 9.79 -12.01 -23.37
C GLY A 513 9.57 -12.08 -24.87
N VAL A 514 8.54 -11.41 -25.38
CA VAL A 514 8.12 -11.54 -26.79
C VAL A 514 9.13 -10.91 -27.74
N SER A 515 9.68 -9.74 -27.39
CA SER A 515 10.50 -8.90 -28.28
C SER A 515 11.82 -9.56 -28.71
N ASN A 516 12.24 -10.64 -28.05
CA ASN A 516 13.46 -11.39 -28.38
C ASN A 516 13.37 -12.09 -29.74
N ILE A 517 12.16 -12.41 -30.22
CA ILE A 517 11.94 -13.18 -31.47
C ILE A 517 12.59 -12.51 -32.69
N SER A 518 12.61 -11.18 -32.72
CA SER A 518 12.99 -10.38 -33.89
C SER A 518 14.41 -9.82 -33.87
N PHE A 519 15.25 -10.21 -32.90
CA PHE A 519 16.63 -9.70 -32.86
C PHE A 519 17.39 -9.98 -34.17
N GLY A 520 18.07 -8.94 -34.67
CA GLY A 520 18.82 -8.98 -35.93
C GLY A 520 17.98 -8.83 -37.20
N LEU A 521 16.66 -8.60 -37.11
CA LEU A 521 15.78 -8.42 -38.27
C LEU A 521 15.25 -6.98 -38.41
N PRO A 522 14.98 -6.52 -39.65
CA PRO A 522 14.26 -5.27 -39.89
C PRO A 522 12.78 -5.40 -39.55
N GLN A 523 12.09 -4.28 -39.34
CA GLN A 523 10.65 -4.23 -39.05
C GLN A 523 10.21 -5.19 -37.94
N ARG A 524 10.94 -5.14 -36.82
CA ARG A 524 10.78 -6.02 -35.66
C ARG A 524 9.34 -6.13 -35.18
N ASP A 525 8.62 -5.01 -35.11
CA ASP A 525 7.24 -4.94 -34.64
C ASP A 525 6.29 -5.87 -35.43
N VAL A 526 6.49 -6.06 -36.73
CA VAL A 526 5.65 -6.95 -37.54
C VAL A 526 5.81 -8.40 -37.09
N ILE A 527 7.06 -8.87 -36.95
CA ILE A 527 7.35 -10.24 -36.53
C ILE A 527 6.94 -10.43 -35.06
N ASN A 528 7.25 -9.45 -34.20
CA ASN A 528 6.84 -9.46 -32.80
C ASN A 528 5.33 -9.61 -32.66
N SER A 529 4.53 -8.83 -33.39
CA SER A 529 3.07 -8.89 -33.34
C SER A 529 2.48 -10.23 -33.79
N VAL A 530 3.01 -10.82 -34.87
CA VAL A 530 2.54 -12.13 -35.35
C VAL A 530 2.88 -13.24 -34.36
N PHE A 531 4.12 -13.25 -33.86
CA PHE A 531 4.56 -14.21 -32.85
C PHE A 531 3.77 -14.04 -31.54
N PHE A 532 3.53 -12.79 -31.14
CA PHE A 532 2.73 -12.46 -29.95
C PHE A 532 1.31 -13.01 -30.06
N GLY A 533 0.64 -12.81 -31.21
CA GLY A 533 -0.69 -13.37 -31.46
C GLY A 533 -0.72 -14.89 -31.36
N ALA A 534 0.33 -15.58 -31.84
CA ALA A 534 0.46 -17.02 -31.69
C ALA A 534 0.65 -17.46 -30.23
N ALA A 535 1.47 -16.74 -29.46
CA ALA A 535 1.68 -17.01 -28.03
C ALA A 535 0.40 -16.76 -27.20
N LEU A 536 -0.33 -15.67 -27.47
CA LEU A 536 -1.63 -15.38 -26.85
C LEU A 536 -2.64 -16.48 -27.15
N ASN A 537 -2.75 -16.92 -28.41
CA ASN A 537 -3.63 -18.02 -28.79
C ASN A 537 -3.24 -19.36 -28.12
N ALA A 538 -1.95 -19.55 -27.79
CA ALA A 538 -1.47 -20.72 -27.06
C ALA A 538 -1.73 -20.64 -25.54
N GLY A 539 -2.25 -19.51 -25.05
CA GLY A 539 -2.71 -19.31 -23.68
C GLY A 539 -1.72 -18.56 -22.78
N LEU A 540 -0.90 -17.67 -23.31
CA LEU A 540 0.04 -16.85 -22.52
C LEU A 540 -0.69 -15.95 -21.48
N ASP A 541 -0.21 -15.92 -20.23
CA ASP A 541 -0.86 -15.19 -19.11
C ASP A 541 -0.23 -13.82 -18.81
N ALA A 542 1.05 -13.64 -19.10
CA ALA A 542 1.76 -12.38 -18.99
C ALA A 542 2.75 -12.22 -20.14
N CYS A 543 3.00 -10.99 -20.58
CA CYS A 543 3.86 -10.72 -21.73
C CYS A 543 4.77 -9.53 -21.47
N ILE A 544 6.08 -9.77 -21.57
CA ILE A 544 7.10 -8.71 -21.51
C ILE A 544 7.25 -8.18 -22.93
N ILE A 545 6.72 -6.98 -23.16
CA ILE A 545 6.61 -6.33 -24.47
C ILE A 545 6.94 -4.83 -24.37
N ASN A 546 7.16 -4.20 -25.53
CA ASN A 546 7.16 -2.76 -25.65
C ASN A 546 5.72 -2.23 -25.80
N PRO A 547 5.10 -1.63 -24.77
CA PRO A 547 3.73 -1.13 -24.85
C PRO A 547 3.60 0.09 -25.78
N LEU A 548 4.72 0.74 -26.15
CA LEU A 548 4.70 1.83 -27.14
C LEU A 548 4.60 1.33 -28.58
N SER A 549 4.63 0.02 -28.82
CA SER A 549 4.40 -0.56 -30.15
C SER A 549 2.90 -0.73 -30.38
N GLU A 550 2.28 0.21 -31.10
CA GLU A 550 0.86 0.11 -31.45
C GLU A 550 0.51 -1.20 -32.19
N PRO A 551 1.35 -1.75 -33.10
CA PRO A 551 1.08 -3.08 -33.66
C PRO A 551 0.96 -4.20 -32.62
N MET A 552 1.74 -4.17 -31.54
CA MET A 552 1.66 -5.19 -30.48
C MET A 552 0.44 -4.95 -29.59
N MET A 553 0.16 -3.70 -29.25
CA MET A 553 -1.01 -3.32 -28.45
C MET A 553 -2.32 -3.61 -29.19
N ALA A 554 -2.37 -3.41 -30.52
CA ALA A 554 -3.50 -3.78 -31.35
C ALA A 554 -3.77 -5.29 -31.29
N VAL A 555 -2.73 -6.13 -31.38
CA VAL A 555 -2.86 -7.59 -31.22
C VAL A 555 -3.43 -7.95 -29.86
N TRP A 556 -2.96 -7.32 -28.78
CA TRP A 556 -3.45 -7.57 -27.42
C TRP A 556 -4.93 -7.16 -27.25
N ARG A 557 -5.33 -5.95 -27.69
CA ARG A 557 -6.72 -5.48 -27.63
C ARG A 557 -7.65 -6.35 -28.47
N SER A 558 -7.22 -6.71 -29.69
CA SER A 558 -7.97 -7.63 -30.56
C SER A 558 -8.12 -9.01 -29.94
N HIS A 559 -7.06 -9.56 -29.33
CA HIS A 559 -7.14 -10.83 -28.61
C HIS A 559 -8.16 -10.75 -27.47
N ARG A 560 -8.13 -9.70 -26.64
CA ARG A 560 -9.10 -9.53 -25.56
C ARG A 560 -10.54 -9.47 -26.06
N ALA A 561 -10.81 -8.71 -27.12
CA ALA A 561 -12.14 -8.63 -27.73
C ALA A 561 -12.60 -10.00 -28.28
N LEU A 562 -11.72 -10.71 -29.00
CA LEU A 562 -12.05 -12.01 -29.61
C LEU A 562 -12.28 -13.13 -28.58
N PHE A 563 -11.58 -13.08 -27.44
CA PHE A 563 -11.65 -14.09 -26.39
C PHE A 563 -12.61 -13.73 -25.25
N GLY A 564 -13.40 -12.66 -25.40
CA GLY A 564 -14.40 -12.25 -24.40
C GLY A 564 -13.81 -11.68 -23.11
N LEU A 565 -12.59 -11.15 -23.17
CA LEU A 565 -11.88 -10.52 -22.05
C LEU A 565 -12.07 -9.00 -22.00
N ASP A 566 -12.68 -8.41 -23.04
CA ASP A 566 -13.11 -7.02 -23.11
C ASP A 566 -14.64 -6.98 -23.10
N GLU A 567 -15.22 -6.66 -21.94
CA GLU A 567 -16.67 -6.69 -21.75
C GLU A 567 -17.36 -5.69 -22.68
N ASN A 568 -18.27 -6.18 -23.52
CA ASN A 568 -18.96 -5.40 -24.57
C ASN A 568 -18.00 -4.71 -25.56
N CYS A 569 -16.75 -5.17 -25.67
CA CYS A 569 -15.70 -4.57 -26.50
C CYS A 569 -15.45 -3.08 -26.21
N LEU A 570 -15.69 -2.61 -24.98
CA LEU A 570 -15.67 -1.19 -24.64
C LEU A 570 -14.27 -0.58 -24.80
N GLU A 571 -13.22 -1.31 -24.40
CA GLU A 571 -11.84 -0.86 -24.53
C GLU A 571 -11.44 -0.78 -26.00
N TYR A 572 -11.78 -1.81 -26.78
CA TYR A 572 -11.53 -1.87 -28.21
C TYR A 572 -12.25 -0.74 -28.96
N ILE A 573 -13.54 -0.54 -28.69
CA ILE A 573 -14.34 0.53 -29.30
C ILE A 573 -13.78 1.89 -28.87
N GLY A 574 -13.52 2.11 -27.58
CA GLY A 574 -12.99 3.37 -27.07
C GLY A 574 -11.68 3.77 -27.76
N THR A 575 -10.80 2.79 -28.02
CA THR A 575 -9.51 3.02 -28.68
C THR A 575 -9.67 3.33 -30.18
N TYR A 576 -10.47 2.55 -30.92
CA TYR A 576 -10.50 2.63 -32.39
C TYR A 576 -11.66 3.45 -32.97
N SER A 577 -12.68 3.81 -32.18
CA SER A 577 -13.79 4.66 -32.64
C SER A 577 -13.39 6.13 -32.81
N ALA A 578 -12.40 6.62 -32.07
CA ALA A 578 -11.84 7.96 -32.23
C ALA A 578 -10.93 8.10 -33.46
N ALA A 579 -10.52 6.99 -34.08
CA ALA A 579 -9.52 6.96 -35.16
C ALA A 579 -10.12 7.03 -36.58
N ALA A 580 -11.42 6.80 -36.78
CA ALA A 580 -12.15 7.10 -38.02
C ALA A 580 -13.69 6.96 -37.84
N PRO A 581 -14.52 7.77 -38.51
CA PRO A 581 -15.96 7.52 -38.57
C PRO A 581 -16.21 6.26 -39.42
N VAL A 582 -16.59 5.16 -38.77
CA VAL A 582 -17.08 3.98 -39.51
C VAL A 582 -18.48 4.33 -40.02
N SER A 583 -18.55 4.64 -41.32
CA SER A 583 -19.80 4.65 -42.08
C SER A 583 -20.45 3.26 -41.96
N MET A 584 -21.58 3.20 -41.25
CA MET A 584 -22.50 2.07 -41.34
C MET A 584 -23.15 2.09 -42.73
N ALA A 585 -22.48 1.52 -43.72
CA ALA A 585 -23.05 1.31 -45.04
C ALA A 585 -23.94 0.06 -45.02
N GLY A 586 -25.24 0.30 -44.84
CA GLY A 586 -26.29 -0.65 -45.19
C GLY A 586 -26.26 -1.00 -46.68
N ALA A 587 -26.71 -2.21 -46.98
CA ALA A 587 -26.76 -2.83 -48.30
C ALA A 587 -27.39 -1.95 -49.40
N GLY A 588 -26.73 -1.91 -50.58
CA GLY A 588 -27.30 -1.32 -51.78
C GLY A 588 -26.34 -1.38 -52.98
N ASN A 589 -26.68 -2.20 -53.97
CA ASN A 589 -25.97 -2.42 -55.24
C ASN A 589 -25.67 -1.13 -56.03
N GLY A 590 -24.44 -1.02 -56.56
CA GLY A 590 -24.08 -0.02 -57.58
C GLY A 590 -22.67 -0.24 -58.15
N VAL A 591 -22.57 -0.34 -59.47
CA VAL A 591 -21.42 -0.70 -60.33
C VAL A 591 -20.24 0.29 -60.24
N PRO A 592 -18.96 -0.13 -60.42
CA PRO A 592 -17.80 0.75 -60.26
C PRO A 592 -17.45 1.56 -61.52
N GLY A 593 -16.88 2.76 -61.32
CA GLY A 593 -16.26 3.61 -62.36
C GLY A 593 -15.06 4.39 -61.80
N PRO A 594 -14.08 4.82 -62.64
CA PRO A 594 -12.66 4.72 -62.28
C PRO A 594 -11.92 6.03 -61.97
N ALA A 595 -10.84 5.86 -61.19
CA ALA A 595 -9.52 6.51 -61.19
C ALA A 595 -9.34 8.04 -61.05
N ARG A 596 -8.46 8.42 -60.10
CA ARG A 596 -7.38 9.46 -60.17
C ARG A 596 -6.58 9.39 -58.85
N SER A 597 -5.36 8.83 -58.83
CA SER A 597 -4.04 9.40 -59.19
C SER A 597 -3.34 10.16 -58.05
N GLU A 598 -2.33 9.49 -57.49
CA GLU A 598 -0.99 9.95 -57.10
C GLU A 598 -0.77 11.18 -56.20
N GLY A 599 0.08 10.96 -55.17
CA GLY A 599 1.26 11.78 -54.96
C GLY A 599 1.43 12.39 -53.56
N GLY A 600 2.47 11.97 -52.84
CA GLY A 600 2.99 12.75 -51.71
C GLY A 600 3.60 11.93 -50.58
N ALA A 601 4.84 11.46 -50.78
CA ALA A 601 5.68 10.99 -49.69
C ALA A 601 5.99 12.15 -48.72
N ALA A 602 5.76 11.95 -47.42
CA ALA A 602 6.23 12.84 -46.36
C ALA A 602 7.31 12.11 -45.54
N GLY A 603 8.52 12.68 -45.53
CA GLY A 603 9.65 12.23 -44.73
C GLY A 603 9.50 12.58 -43.24
N PRO A 604 10.49 12.21 -42.41
CA PRO A 604 10.42 12.35 -40.96
C PRO A 604 10.63 13.81 -40.56
N ASP A 605 9.56 14.47 -40.12
CA ASP A 605 9.66 15.83 -39.59
C ASP A 605 10.32 15.84 -38.21
N THR A 606 11.36 16.67 -38.16
CA THR A 606 12.16 17.07 -37.02
C THR A 606 11.32 17.76 -35.93
N ALA A 607 11.60 17.39 -34.68
CA ALA A 607 11.05 18.01 -33.48
C ALA A 607 11.24 19.54 -33.46
N GLY A 608 10.13 20.28 -33.57
CA GLY A 608 10.04 21.69 -33.24
C GLY A 608 9.82 21.86 -31.73
N ALA A 609 10.37 22.94 -31.16
CA ALA A 609 10.22 23.29 -29.74
C ALA A 609 8.73 23.36 -29.31
N PRO A 610 8.36 22.93 -28.09
CA PRO A 610 6.99 22.95 -27.61
C PRO A 610 6.39 24.37 -27.62
N LYS A 611 5.10 24.51 -27.94
CA LYS A 611 4.41 25.80 -27.84
C LYS A 611 4.22 26.14 -26.36
N ASN A 612 4.17 27.44 -26.01
CA ASN A 612 4.06 27.87 -24.60
C ASN A 612 2.80 27.36 -23.87
N SER A 613 1.72 27.02 -24.59
CA SER A 613 0.55 26.34 -24.03
C SER A 613 0.87 24.95 -23.48
N ASP A 614 1.85 24.28 -24.09
CA ASP A 614 2.21 22.90 -23.81
C ASP A 614 2.98 22.80 -22.49
N ARG A 615 3.76 23.82 -22.12
CA ARG A 615 4.50 23.87 -20.84
C ARG A 615 3.63 24.06 -19.61
N ILE A 616 2.51 24.79 -19.72
CA ILE A 616 1.54 24.92 -18.64
C ILE A 616 0.88 23.56 -18.37
N GLU A 617 0.50 22.85 -19.43
CA GLU A 617 -0.10 21.53 -19.30
C GLU A 617 0.91 20.51 -18.79
N GLU A 618 2.15 20.56 -19.27
CA GLU A 618 3.26 19.73 -18.75
C GLU A 618 3.51 19.98 -17.26
N MET A 619 3.43 21.23 -16.78
CA MET A 619 3.56 21.52 -15.34
C MET A 619 2.41 20.90 -14.54
N LYS A 620 1.18 20.92 -15.06
CA LYS A 620 0.06 20.22 -14.42
C LYS A 620 0.31 18.73 -14.38
N ASP A 621 0.76 18.14 -15.48
CA ASP A 621 1.05 16.71 -15.58
C ASP A 621 2.19 16.29 -14.65
N VAL A 622 3.23 17.11 -14.52
CA VAL A 622 4.34 16.91 -13.56
C VAL A 622 3.81 16.90 -12.12
N ILE A 623 2.94 17.85 -11.76
CA ILE A 623 2.32 17.91 -10.43
C ILE A 623 1.38 16.72 -10.19
N ILE A 624 0.51 16.41 -11.15
CA ILE A 624 -0.45 15.30 -11.07
C ILE A 624 0.30 13.97 -10.98
N SER A 625 1.39 13.80 -11.73
CA SER A 625 2.19 12.58 -11.73
C SER A 625 3.20 12.52 -10.58
N GLY A 626 3.39 13.60 -9.84
CA GLY A 626 4.32 13.65 -8.71
C GLY A 626 5.80 13.62 -9.08
N MET A 627 6.15 14.10 -10.27
CA MET A 627 7.53 14.11 -10.79
C MET A 627 8.33 15.29 -10.23
N ARG A 628 8.66 15.22 -8.94
CA ARG A 628 9.16 16.37 -8.16
C ARG A 628 10.39 17.06 -8.76
N ASP A 629 11.34 16.30 -9.30
CA ASP A 629 12.63 16.85 -9.74
C ASP A 629 12.50 17.62 -11.07
N LEU A 630 11.42 17.38 -11.83
CA LEU A 630 11.07 18.17 -13.02
C LEU A 630 10.37 19.50 -12.67
N SER A 631 9.83 19.61 -11.44
CA SER A 631 8.97 20.74 -11.06
C SER A 631 9.71 22.06 -10.95
N LYS A 632 10.85 22.08 -10.25
CA LYS A 632 11.65 23.31 -10.08
C LYS A 632 12.18 23.85 -11.41
N PRO A 633 12.86 23.05 -12.27
CA PRO A 633 13.34 23.55 -13.56
C PRO A 633 12.22 24.05 -14.48
N LEU A 634 11.07 23.37 -14.49
CA LEU A 634 9.93 23.77 -15.30
C LEU A 634 9.28 25.07 -14.77
N ALA A 635 9.25 25.27 -13.45
CA ALA A 635 8.78 26.51 -12.84
C ALA A 635 9.71 27.68 -13.20
N GLU A 636 11.02 27.48 -13.17
CA GLU A 636 12.01 28.47 -13.61
C GLU A 636 11.85 28.85 -15.09
N GLU A 637 11.52 27.88 -15.97
CA GLU A 637 11.21 28.15 -17.38
C GLU A 637 9.92 28.98 -17.52
N LEU A 638 8.86 28.64 -16.78
CA LEU A 638 7.59 29.37 -16.81
C LEU A 638 7.71 30.80 -16.27
N LEU A 639 8.53 31.02 -15.25
CA LEU A 639 8.80 32.33 -14.65
C LEU A 639 9.48 33.33 -15.60
N GLN A 640 10.06 32.85 -16.70
CA GLN A 640 10.58 33.73 -17.76
C GLN A 640 9.47 34.43 -18.56
N LYS A 641 8.23 33.91 -18.50
CA LYS A 641 7.12 34.34 -19.36
C LYS A 641 5.85 34.74 -18.61
N TYR A 642 5.62 34.18 -17.42
CA TYR A 642 4.41 34.38 -16.64
C TYR A 642 4.73 34.96 -15.26
N ALA A 643 3.82 35.78 -14.74
CA ALA A 643 3.93 36.24 -13.36
C ALA A 643 3.75 35.05 -12.38
N PRO A 644 4.40 35.06 -11.21
CA PRO A 644 4.23 34.05 -10.16
C PRO A 644 2.77 33.65 -9.89
N VAL A 645 1.89 34.65 -9.75
CA VAL A 645 0.45 34.43 -9.48
C VAL A 645 -0.23 33.72 -10.64
N GLU A 646 0.12 34.03 -11.89
CA GLU A 646 -0.44 33.34 -13.06
C GLU A 646 -0.03 31.87 -13.10
N ILE A 647 1.21 31.53 -12.73
CA ILE A 647 1.67 30.13 -12.67
C ILE A 647 0.88 29.37 -11.60
N ILE A 648 0.68 29.99 -10.44
CA ILE A 648 -0.10 29.43 -9.33
C ILE A 648 -1.54 29.16 -9.77
N ASP A 649 -2.22 30.17 -10.34
CA ASP A 649 -3.64 30.09 -10.65
C ASP A 649 -3.94 29.25 -11.90
N ARG A 650 -3.04 29.19 -12.88
CA ARG A 650 -3.24 28.46 -14.13
C ARG A 650 -2.70 27.04 -14.13
N CYS A 651 -1.71 26.73 -13.27
CA CYS A 651 -1.04 25.44 -13.24
C CYS A 651 -1.23 24.73 -11.89
N ILE A 652 -0.71 25.33 -10.81
CA ILE A 652 -0.60 24.66 -9.51
C ILE A 652 -1.97 24.38 -8.91
N VAL A 653 -2.84 25.40 -8.80
CA VAL A 653 -4.17 25.25 -8.21
C VAL A 653 -5.04 24.25 -9.00
N PRO A 654 -5.16 24.33 -10.33
CA PRO A 654 -5.90 23.33 -11.11
C PRO A 654 -5.36 21.90 -10.99
N ALA A 655 -4.03 21.73 -10.92
CA ALA A 655 -3.41 20.41 -10.77
C ALA A 655 -3.73 19.79 -9.40
N LEU A 656 -3.60 20.57 -8.32
CA LEU A 656 -3.98 20.13 -6.97
C LEU A 656 -5.47 19.84 -6.86
N ASP A 657 -6.34 20.64 -7.51
CA ASP A 657 -7.78 20.37 -7.55
C ASP A 657 -8.12 19.08 -8.29
N ALA A 658 -7.40 18.75 -9.37
CA ALA A 658 -7.56 17.47 -10.06
C ALA A 658 -7.14 16.30 -9.16
N VAL A 659 -5.99 16.41 -8.48
CA VAL A 659 -5.50 15.40 -7.54
C VAL A 659 -6.48 15.20 -6.37
N GLY A 660 -7.01 16.30 -5.81
CA GLY A 660 -7.99 16.26 -4.73
C GLY A 660 -9.31 15.59 -5.15
N LYS A 661 -9.83 15.90 -6.34
CA LYS A 661 -11.03 15.23 -6.89
C LYS A 661 -10.83 13.75 -7.12
N ASP A 662 -9.64 13.34 -7.56
CA ASP A 662 -9.32 11.93 -7.75
C ASP A 662 -9.14 11.20 -6.41
N TYR A 663 -8.62 11.89 -5.39
CA TYR A 663 -8.56 11.39 -4.00
C TYR A 663 -9.97 11.15 -3.42
N GLU A 664 -10.88 12.11 -3.56
CA GLU A 664 -12.29 11.97 -3.11
C GLU A 664 -13.03 10.82 -3.81
N LYS A 665 -12.64 10.51 -5.05
CA LYS A 665 -13.21 9.40 -5.83
C LYS A 665 -12.51 8.05 -5.60
N GLY A 666 -11.48 8.00 -4.74
CA GLY A 666 -10.68 6.80 -4.52
C GLY A 666 -9.84 6.36 -5.73
N LYS A 667 -9.60 7.27 -6.68
CA LYS A 667 -8.72 7.04 -7.85
C LYS A 667 -7.26 7.37 -7.55
N LYS A 668 -7.03 8.28 -6.61
CA LYS A 668 -5.72 8.57 -6.02
C LYS A 668 -5.77 8.35 -4.51
N PHE A 669 -4.61 8.11 -3.93
CA PHE A 669 -4.48 7.84 -2.50
C PHE A 669 -3.51 8.81 -1.82
N LEU A 670 -3.43 8.73 -0.49
CA LEU A 670 -2.64 9.65 0.33
C LEU A 670 -1.18 9.80 -0.14
N PRO A 671 -0.42 8.75 -0.52
CA PRO A 671 0.93 8.91 -1.02
C PRO A 671 1.01 9.84 -2.24
N GLN A 672 0.07 9.71 -3.18
CA GLN A 672 0.05 10.51 -4.40
C GLN A 672 -0.36 11.96 -4.11
N LEU A 673 -1.28 12.17 -3.16
CA LEU A 673 -1.66 13.50 -2.72
C LEU A 673 -0.47 14.26 -2.12
N LEU A 674 0.26 13.60 -1.19
CA LEU A 674 1.46 14.16 -0.55
C LEU A 674 2.59 14.37 -1.56
N LEU A 675 2.75 13.46 -2.52
CA LEU A 675 3.76 13.58 -3.58
C LEU A 675 3.48 14.77 -4.51
N SER A 676 2.22 14.98 -4.89
CA SER A 676 1.81 16.18 -5.65
C SER A 676 2.07 17.46 -4.84
N ALA A 677 1.83 17.41 -3.53
CA ALA A 677 2.13 18.51 -2.61
C ALA A 677 3.64 18.83 -2.53
N ASP A 678 4.50 17.82 -2.35
CA ASP A 678 5.97 17.97 -2.38
C ASP A 678 6.47 18.50 -3.72
N THR A 679 5.90 18.00 -4.82
CA THR A 679 6.16 18.49 -6.18
C THR A 679 5.83 19.99 -6.28
N VAL A 680 4.68 20.41 -5.77
CA VAL A 680 4.28 21.82 -5.72
C VAL A 680 5.22 22.66 -4.85
N SER A 681 5.66 22.15 -3.70
CA SER A 681 6.65 22.82 -2.85
C SER A 681 7.93 23.15 -3.62
N ARG A 682 8.42 22.25 -4.48
CA ARG A 682 9.60 22.48 -5.35
C ARG A 682 9.36 23.57 -6.40
N ALA A 683 8.16 23.62 -7.00
CA ALA A 683 7.79 24.75 -7.85
C ALA A 683 7.74 26.07 -7.08
N PHE A 684 7.18 26.07 -5.86
CA PHE A 684 7.13 27.25 -5.00
C PHE A 684 8.51 27.74 -4.56
N GLU A 685 9.49 26.86 -4.35
CA GLU A 685 10.87 27.25 -4.10
C GLU A 685 11.42 28.11 -5.24
N ALA A 686 11.25 27.69 -6.51
CA ALA A 686 11.64 28.51 -7.67
C ALA A 686 10.90 29.85 -7.72
N ILE A 687 9.59 29.84 -7.45
CA ILE A 687 8.77 31.06 -7.41
C ILE A 687 9.27 32.02 -6.33
N LYS A 688 9.55 31.51 -5.12
CA LYS A 688 10.05 32.30 -3.99
C LYS A 688 11.42 32.90 -4.28
N GLU A 689 12.36 32.11 -4.81
CA GLU A 689 13.67 32.59 -5.23
C GLU A 689 13.56 33.70 -6.29
N HIS A 690 12.61 33.59 -7.22
CA HIS A 690 12.34 34.62 -8.22
C HIS A 690 11.75 35.89 -7.62
N LEU A 691 10.82 35.77 -6.67
CA LEU A 691 10.22 36.89 -5.94
C LEU A 691 11.25 37.65 -5.09
N GLU A 692 12.14 36.92 -4.41
CA GLU A 692 13.25 37.51 -3.64
C GLU A 692 14.21 38.28 -4.55
N LYS A 693 14.52 37.76 -5.75
CA LYS A 693 15.34 38.44 -6.77
C LYS A 693 14.66 39.67 -7.37
N THR A 694 13.33 39.67 -7.47
CA THR A 694 12.56 40.76 -8.10
C THR A 694 12.03 41.80 -7.09
N GLY A 695 12.16 41.54 -5.79
CA GLY A 695 11.69 42.42 -4.72
C GLY A 695 10.16 42.45 -4.53
N ALA A 696 9.44 41.53 -5.19
CA ALA A 696 7.99 41.39 -5.06
C ALA A 696 7.65 40.50 -3.85
N LYS A 697 6.64 40.89 -3.05
CA LYS A 697 6.12 40.06 -1.95
C LYS A 697 4.78 39.44 -2.36
N THR A 698 4.61 38.15 -2.10
CA THR A 698 3.31 37.49 -2.15
C THR A 698 2.76 37.41 -0.73
N GLU A 699 1.56 37.93 -0.49
CA GLU A 699 0.88 37.75 0.79
C GLU A 699 0.22 36.36 0.84
N PRO A 700 0.30 35.63 1.98
CA PRO A 700 -0.40 34.36 2.14
C PRO A 700 -1.92 34.58 2.05
N LYS A 701 -2.65 33.58 1.55
CA LYS A 701 -4.12 33.66 1.38
C LYS A 701 -4.88 33.80 2.70
N GLY A 702 -4.25 33.44 3.82
CA GLY A 702 -4.80 33.51 5.16
C GLY A 702 -3.86 32.82 6.16
N SER A 703 -4.04 33.09 7.45
CA SER A 703 -3.29 32.48 8.55
C SER A 703 -4.14 31.48 9.33
N ILE A 704 -3.56 30.31 9.61
CA ILE A 704 -4.21 29.18 10.27
C ILE A 704 -3.30 28.69 11.40
N VAL A 705 -3.87 28.46 12.59
CA VAL A 705 -3.18 27.76 13.68
C VAL A 705 -3.71 26.33 13.74
N ILE A 706 -2.85 25.32 13.90
CA ILE A 706 -3.26 23.93 14.05
C ILE A 706 -2.62 23.27 15.28
N ALA A 707 -3.33 22.36 15.93
CA ALA A 707 -2.83 21.62 17.10
C ALA A 707 -3.48 20.23 17.20
N THR A 708 -2.70 19.25 17.67
CA THR A 708 -3.26 18.01 18.21
C THR A 708 -3.55 18.26 19.69
N VAL A 709 -4.78 17.95 20.12
CA VAL A 709 -5.29 18.35 21.44
C VAL A 709 -4.54 17.68 22.59
N HIS A 710 -4.60 18.30 23.77
CA HIS A 710 -3.99 17.77 24.99
C HIS A 710 -4.33 16.29 25.25
N GLY A 711 -3.35 15.53 25.70
CA GLY A 711 -3.42 14.09 25.94
C GLY A 711 -3.33 13.25 24.67
N ASP A 712 -3.32 13.85 23.47
CA ASP A 712 -3.18 13.12 22.22
C ASP A 712 -1.81 13.36 21.60
N ILE A 713 -1.08 12.27 21.38
CA ILE A 713 0.25 12.29 20.79
C ILE A 713 0.24 11.94 19.29
N HIS A 714 -0.92 11.65 18.72
CA HIS A 714 -1.05 11.25 17.33
C HIS A 714 -1.22 12.50 16.43
N ASP A 715 -0.21 12.78 15.63
CA ASP A 715 -0.14 14.01 14.85
C ASP A 715 -0.07 13.79 13.33
N ILE A 716 -0.15 12.53 12.88
CA ILE A 716 -0.18 12.15 11.46
C ILE A 716 -1.24 12.96 10.69
N GLY A 717 -2.50 12.92 11.15
CA GLY A 717 -3.60 13.62 10.48
C GLY A 717 -3.39 15.14 10.41
N LYS A 718 -2.94 15.75 11.52
CA LYS A 718 -2.59 17.18 11.58
C LYS A 718 -1.49 17.54 10.60
N ASN A 719 -0.42 16.73 10.54
CA ASN A 719 0.73 16.99 9.67
C ASN A 719 0.35 16.89 8.19
N ILE A 720 -0.56 15.98 7.83
CA ILE A 720 -1.14 15.91 6.48
C ILE A 720 -1.94 17.20 6.19
N VAL A 721 -2.82 17.62 7.10
CA VAL A 721 -3.60 18.87 6.94
C VAL A 721 -2.69 20.09 6.80
N LYS A 722 -1.63 20.18 7.62
CA LYS A 722 -0.60 21.23 7.55
C LYS A 722 0.00 21.31 6.15
N ALA A 723 0.57 20.18 5.69
CA ALA A 723 1.23 20.10 4.41
C ALA A 723 0.29 20.50 3.27
N MET A 724 -0.98 20.05 3.32
CA MET A 724 -1.97 20.42 2.32
C MET A 724 -2.31 21.92 2.35
N LEU A 725 -2.56 22.51 3.52
CA LEU A 725 -2.86 23.94 3.62
C LEU A 725 -1.70 24.83 3.15
N GLU A 726 -0.47 24.51 3.54
CA GLU A 726 0.73 25.25 3.09
C GLU A 726 0.85 25.22 1.55
N ASN A 727 0.61 24.05 0.93
CA ASN A 727 0.68 23.89 -0.53
C ASN A 727 -0.42 24.63 -1.30
N TYR A 728 -1.55 24.95 -0.65
CA TYR A 728 -2.59 25.80 -1.23
C TYR A 728 -2.34 27.30 -1.03
N GLY A 729 -1.24 27.68 -0.39
CA GLY A 729 -0.78 29.06 -0.20
C GLY A 729 -1.24 29.71 1.11
N TYR A 730 -1.61 28.92 2.12
CA TYR A 730 -1.96 29.41 3.47
C TYR A 730 -0.72 29.44 4.37
N ALA A 731 -0.66 30.40 5.30
CA ALA A 731 0.34 30.42 6.36
C ALA A 731 -0.15 29.57 7.53
N VAL A 732 0.58 28.53 7.90
CA VAL A 732 0.17 27.58 8.96
C VAL A 732 1.16 27.62 10.12
N LEU A 733 0.68 27.98 11.31
CA LEU A 733 1.40 27.79 12.56
C LEU A 733 0.98 26.47 13.19
N ASP A 734 1.92 25.54 13.30
CA ASP A 734 1.71 24.25 13.93
C ASP A 734 2.21 24.28 15.38
N LEU A 735 1.30 24.13 16.35
CA LEU A 735 1.62 24.09 17.78
C LEU A 735 2.13 22.72 18.22
N GLY A 736 2.11 21.72 17.35
CA GLY A 736 2.54 20.36 17.64
C GLY A 736 1.42 19.51 18.24
N LYS A 737 1.82 18.58 19.10
CA LYS A 737 0.97 17.57 19.74
C LYS A 737 0.97 17.66 21.25
N ASP A 738 -0.01 17.03 21.88
CA ASP A 738 -0.29 17.15 23.31
C ASP A 738 -0.38 18.63 23.76
N VAL A 739 -1.08 19.45 22.97
CA VAL A 739 -1.09 20.91 23.17
C VAL A 739 -2.16 21.29 24.21
N PRO A 740 -1.78 21.90 25.35
CA PRO A 740 -2.75 22.36 26.34
C PRO A 740 -3.71 23.43 25.77
N PRO A 741 -4.99 23.45 26.18
CA PRO A 741 -5.96 24.46 25.74
C PRO A 741 -5.48 25.91 25.91
N GLU A 742 -4.75 26.19 26.99
CA GLU A 742 -4.21 27.50 27.32
C GLU A 742 -3.22 27.99 26.25
N GLN A 743 -2.39 27.07 25.72
CA GLN A 743 -1.41 27.38 24.69
C GLN A 743 -2.08 27.67 23.35
N VAL A 744 -3.14 26.93 22.99
CA VAL A 744 -3.93 27.21 21.79
C VAL A 744 -4.55 28.60 21.87
N VAL A 745 -5.19 28.92 23.00
CA VAL A 745 -5.81 30.24 23.21
C VAL A 745 -4.77 31.36 23.12
N GLN A 746 -3.58 31.16 23.68
CA GLN A 746 -2.51 32.15 23.61
C GLN A 746 -2.04 32.36 22.16
N ALA A 747 -1.82 31.30 21.39
CA ALA A 747 -1.46 31.39 19.98
C ALA A 747 -2.53 32.16 19.16
N VAL A 748 -3.83 31.96 19.45
CA VAL A 748 -4.91 32.71 18.79
C VAL A 748 -4.82 34.21 19.09
N LYS A 749 -4.46 34.61 20.30
CA LYS A 749 -4.30 36.03 20.67
C LYS A 749 -3.12 36.68 19.98
N ASP A 750 -2.00 35.95 19.93
CA ASP A 750 -0.73 36.48 19.44
C ASP A 750 -0.73 36.58 17.91
N GLU A 751 -1.15 35.51 17.24
CA GLU A 751 -1.08 35.39 15.77
C GLU A 751 -2.35 35.89 15.06
N LYS A 752 -3.48 36.00 15.79
CA LYS A 752 -4.80 36.40 15.26
C LYS A 752 -5.16 35.66 13.96
N PRO A 753 -5.13 34.31 13.96
CA PRO A 753 -5.42 33.54 12.76
C PRO A 753 -6.90 33.67 12.38
N GLY A 754 -7.20 33.46 11.10
CA GLY A 754 -8.59 33.36 10.65
C GLY A 754 -9.24 32.03 11.04
N ILE A 755 -8.43 30.96 11.14
CA ILE A 755 -8.87 29.61 11.49
C ILE A 755 -7.96 28.99 12.56
N VAL A 756 -8.57 28.25 13.49
CA VAL A 756 -7.90 27.28 14.37
C VAL A 756 -8.38 25.88 14.01
N GLY A 757 -7.44 24.98 13.71
CA GLY A 757 -7.67 23.56 13.49
C GLY A 757 -7.30 22.73 14.70
N LEU A 758 -8.22 21.89 15.20
CA LEU A 758 -7.96 20.94 16.29
C LEU A 758 -8.08 19.51 15.79
N SER A 759 -7.12 18.67 16.15
CA SER A 759 -7.07 17.24 15.77
C SER A 759 -7.04 16.32 17.00
N ALA A 760 -7.74 15.19 16.92
CA ALA A 760 -7.67 14.08 17.87
C ALA A 760 -7.77 12.73 17.15
N LEU A 761 -6.94 11.75 17.50
CA LEU A 761 -7.04 10.37 17.00
C LEU A 761 -7.63 9.43 18.07
N MET A 762 -7.29 9.65 19.34
CA MET A 762 -7.78 8.79 20.42
C MET A 762 -9.17 9.24 20.85
N THR A 763 -10.08 8.29 21.04
CA THR A 763 -11.43 8.60 21.55
C THR A 763 -11.37 9.30 22.92
N THR A 764 -10.32 9.05 23.69
CA THR A 764 -10.09 9.56 25.04
C THR A 764 -9.73 11.03 25.11
N THR A 765 -9.22 11.60 24.03
CA THR A 765 -8.67 12.96 23.99
C THR A 765 -9.66 13.96 23.41
N VAL A 766 -10.76 13.46 22.83
CA VAL A 766 -11.81 14.26 22.19
C VAL A 766 -12.43 15.28 23.17
N ALA A 767 -12.57 14.95 24.46
CA ALA A 767 -13.07 15.89 25.47
C ALA A 767 -12.17 17.13 25.66
N ASN A 768 -10.86 17.01 25.42
CA ASN A 768 -9.94 18.16 25.48
C ASN A 768 -10.14 19.12 24.32
N MET A 769 -10.67 18.64 23.19
CA MET A 769 -11.09 19.48 22.08
C MET A 769 -12.22 20.42 22.50
N GLU A 770 -13.28 19.89 23.12
CA GLU A 770 -14.40 20.68 23.66
C GLU A 770 -13.91 21.72 24.67
N LYS A 771 -13.04 21.33 25.60
CA LYS A 771 -12.43 22.25 26.58
C LYS A 771 -11.72 23.42 25.89
N THR A 772 -10.97 23.14 24.82
CA THR A 772 -10.24 24.15 24.04
C THR A 772 -11.18 25.12 23.34
N ILE A 773 -12.21 24.60 22.67
CA ILE A 773 -13.23 25.41 22.00
C ILE A 773 -13.93 26.33 22.99
N ARG A 774 -14.34 25.79 24.14
CA ARG A 774 -15.01 26.55 25.19
C ARG A 774 -14.16 27.73 25.66
N MET A 775 -12.86 27.51 25.91
CA MET A 775 -11.95 28.57 26.34
C MET A 775 -11.72 29.65 25.28
N ILE A 776 -11.67 29.30 23.99
CA ILE A 776 -11.59 30.29 22.89
C ILE A 776 -12.86 31.15 22.87
N ARG A 777 -14.04 30.53 23.02
CA ARG A 777 -15.34 31.23 22.99
C ARG A 777 -15.56 32.12 24.21
N GLU A 778 -15.24 31.65 25.41
CA GLU A 778 -15.33 32.42 26.67
C GLU A 778 -14.51 33.73 26.61
N GLN A 779 -13.44 33.76 25.81
CA GLN A 779 -12.59 34.94 25.63
C GLN A 779 -12.97 35.82 24.44
N ASN A 780 -14.09 35.53 23.76
CA ASN A 780 -14.62 36.28 22.62
C ASN A 780 -13.60 36.50 21.48
N LEU A 781 -12.74 35.52 21.22
CA LEU A 781 -11.73 35.62 20.16
C LEU A 781 -12.40 35.44 18.78
N PRO A 782 -12.22 36.38 17.82
CA PRO A 782 -12.89 36.37 16.53
C PRO A 782 -12.20 35.41 15.54
N VAL A 783 -12.20 34.11 15.86
CA VAL A 783 -11.58 33.05 15.05
C VAL A 783 -12.60 31.97 14.69
N LYS A 784 -12.46 31.41 13.49
CA LYS A 784 -13.22 30.22 13.06
C LYS A 784 -12.53 28.95 13.52
N ILE A 785 -13.31 27.97 13.97
CA ILE A 785 -12.80 26.72 14.53
C ILE A 785 -13.18 25.58 13.59
N MET A 786 -12.19 24.88 13.05
CA MET A 786 -12.38 23.61 12.36
C MET A 786 -11.85 22.46 13.22
N VAL A 787 -12.54 21.33 13.21
CA VAL A 787 -12.13 20.12 13.96
C VAL A 787 -12.11 18.90 13.04
N GLY A 788 -11.23 17.95 13.34
CA GLY A 788 -11.12 16.68 12.60
C GLY A 788 -10.40 15.61 13.41
N GLY A 789 -10.36 14.39 12.88
CA GLY A 789 -9.80 13.24 13.59
C GLY A 789 -10.56 11.95 13.33
N ALA A 790 -9.88 10.80 13.42
CA ALA A 790 -10.45 9.49 13.09
C ALA A 790 -11.66 9.10 13.94
N VAL A 791 -11.77 9.68 15.13
CA VAL A 791 -12.81 9.40 16.13
C VAL A 791 -13.89 10.48 16.18
N LEU A 792 -13.84 11.48 15.29
CA LEU A 792 -14.83 12.56 15.22
C LEU A 792 -15.92 12.26 14.20
N THR A 793 -17.13 12.77 14.46
CA THR A 793 -18.24 12.78 13.51
C THR A 793 -18.76 14.21 13.31
N PRO A 794 -19.49 14.50 12.21
CA PRO A 794 -20.10 15.81 11.99
C PRO A 794 -20.99 16.26 13.16
N GLU A 795 -21.79 15.34 13.70
CA GLU A 795 -22.71 15.62 14.81
C GLU A 795 -21.96 15.98 16.09
N TYR A 796 -20.83 15.31 16.34
CA TYR A 796 -19.99 15.60 17.50
C TYR A 796 -19.33 16.98 17.37
N ALA A 797 -18.79 17.30 16.19
CA ALA A 797 -18.15 18.59 15.91
C ALA A 797 -19.11 19.77 16.16
N GLU A 798 -20.37 19.64 15.74
CA GLU A 798 -21.42 20.63 16.01
C GLU A 798 -21.70 20.75 17.51
N ARG A 799 -21.83 19.61 18.21
CA ARG A 799 -22.13 19.57 19.65
C ARG A 799 -21.08 20.28 20.51
N ILE A 800 -19.79 20.17 20.15
CA ILE A 800 -18.70 20.83 20.88
C ILE A 800 -18.50 22.30 20.50
N GLY A 801 -19.31 22.84 19.57
CA GLY A 801 -19.28 24.26 19.19
C GLY A 801 -18.22 24.62 18.15
N ALA A 802 -17.73 23.66 17.36
CA ALA A 802 -16.89 23.95 16.20
C ALA A 802 -17.70 24.64 15.08
N ASP A 803 -17.06 25.51 14.29
CA ASP A 803 -17.70 26.11 13.11
C ASP A 803 -17.74 25.13 11.93
N PHE A 804 -16.74 24.23 11.84
CA PHE A 804 -16.58 23.31 10.71
C PHE A 804 -16.06 21.94 11.14
N TYR A 805 -16.50 20.90 10.43
CA TYR A 805 -15.96 19.55 10.52
C TYR A 805 -15.15 19.23 9.26
N GLY A 806 -13.86 18.95 9.43
CA GLY A 806 -12.97 18.47 8.38
C GLY A 806 -12.87 16.94 8.43
N LYS A 807 -13.63 16.24 7.58
CA LYS A 807 -13.58 14.78 7.48
C LYS A 807 -12.23 14.24 7.01
N ASP A 808 -11.49 15.02 6.22
CA ASP A 808 -10.19 14.69 5.66
C ASP A 808 -9.40 15.99 5.34
N ALA A 809 -8.16 15.86 4.89
CA ALA A 809 -7.30 17.01 4.60
C ALA A 809 -7.82 17.90 3.47
N MET A 810 -8.51 17.33 2.48
CA MET A 810 -9.10 18.09 1.38
C MET A 810 -10.31 18.91 1.84
N ALA A 811 -11.11 18.36 2.75
CA ALA A 811 -12.19 19.10 3.40
C ALA A 811 -11.65 20.29 4.19
N SER A 812 -10.52 20.16 4.90
CA SER A 812 -9.86 21.28 5.58
C SER A 812 -9.42 22.39 4.61
N VAL A 813 -8.89 22.03 3.44
CA VAL A 813 -8.55 22.99 2.38
C VAL A 813 -9.81 23.67 1.82
N ALA A 814 -10.90 22.94 1.61
CA ALA A 814 -12.17 23.50 1.17
C ALA A 814 -12.76 24.49 2.19
N ILE A 815 -12.67 24.18 3.49
CA ILE A 815 -13.06 25.08 4.57
C ILE A 815 -12.22 26.36 4.54
N ALA A 816 -10.88 26.23 4.44
CA ALA A 816 -9.99 27.39 4.35
C ALA A 816 -10.31 28.29 3.14
N ARG A 817 -10.63 27.69 1.99
CA ARG A 817 -11.10 28.44 0.81
C ARG A 817 -12.41 29.17 1.06
N GLY A 818 -13.38 28.55 1.73
CA GLY A 818 -14.66 29.18 2.05
C GLY A 818 -14.53 30.35 3.04
N VAL A 819 -13.58 30.27 3.98
CA VAL A 819 -13.35 31.32 5.00
C VAL A 819 -12.51 32.48 4.48
N PHE A 820 -11.44 32.18 3.74
CA PHE A 820 -10.50 33.21 3.24
C PHE A 820 -10.80 33.67 1.81
N GLY A 821 -11.56 32.90 1.05
CA GLY A 821 -11.94 33.25 -0.33
C GLY A 821 -12.92 34.41 -0.37
N LYS A 822 -12.64 35.39 -1.24
CA LYS A 822 -13.63 36.33 -1.78
C LYS A 822 -14.03 35.90 -3.17
#